data_AF-A0A815DIS1-F1
#
_entry.id   AF-A0A815DIS1-F1
#
_cell.length_a   1.000
_cell.length_b   1.000
_cell.length_c   1.000
_cell.angle_alpha   90.00
_cell.angle_beta   90.00
_cell.angle_gamma   90.00
#
_symmetry.space_group_name_H-M   'P 1'
#
loop_
_entity.id
_entity.type
_entity.pdbx_description
1 polymer ?
#
loop_
_entity_poly.entity_id
_entity_poly.type
_entity_poly.pdbx_seq_one_letter_code
_entity_poly.pdbx_strand_id
1 'polypeptide(L)'
;MHALKSMVKNNYEHDSRGQNLRLKLLRRYFSDDKQYLKSLHQPLKEEDALERLRITQNELNTQGASDLVVELFMSESPINILEESVNLAIALLEGGNTEVQTSIFRHLQGCETASEKFFQVFYDKMCIAQKTLKSMPSTTPDMDQHHDEFDDLIFTSKSGTASPIISPPVIDRQQPIMSFVENFNYDQQSAIISTVNSLEQDVISIPQSQEQPQALIVTSTTYQEPTLAEQTPNSAASSFDIFDYPSQNRRYKLPFEIRIMQPILRFLQLLCENHNPEFQNYLRLQNHNKTNYNLVCETLKFLDAICGSQTGLLGLLGNYINEDNVELINQALNTLTEYCQGPCRDNQDAIVNHESNGIDIIIAIVLNDITPLNQKNYDLVLELKDNASKLLLAVMESRDDSTNAERILRNIVPVSQLLDVGCEIYARGKQQEIEEKCAQETESDELVHDEEANEGSDNVAQSVGHNIYILAYQLARHNRELEVLMKHRMLNDEALSYYHKHTAEIEIIRHDRSIEPIVFPVPQLCEFLTVEKKQKVFLTCEQDEQSSKVKDFFEKFPEIFEEMKWQRKLRHQPTLYWFSSHMSLWSDISFNFAVLINILVAVFYPFNKGLKDLDPRASAAIWSALFITLIAILIKPNVASMRMFFVAGILRSIYSVGLGPTLWLMGAIQVLNKGVFLVSFMGNNGTFSKSRYENLTNFELVYHVGYLLLCVFGLCLHEFFYSLLLLDVVYREDTLWNVIQCVVRNAKSVILTAVFAVIIIYLFAICGYLFIQDDFLMEVNSKPLAIAHENDTNFSTTTIPSIINNEYCTKDNCTNDTLASHIRHASQASNVLSEEVALDEEVERSCDTLFMCIVTTLNKGLRNGGGIGDVLRQPSSQEPLYFFRVIYDMMFFFIVIIITLNLIFGVIIDNFADLRTEKQRNDEILRNTCFICGLDRKSFDNKHVTFEDHIRKVHNMWNYVYFMVLINVKDSTEYTGPESYVHEMIEQRNLDWFPRMRTSSLDIQEDKNKEDQDSRILKIQMEDANKAIKSLTMELSELQKLVTESRAQKHRMNFLQNPSLPAPLNT
;
A
#
# COMPACT_ATOMS: atom_id res chain seq x y z
N MET A 1 -16.62 -32.76 -26.87
CA MET A 1 -17.02 -31.51 -26.19
C MET A 1 -16.91 -31.71 -24.68
N HIS A 2 -17.95 -32.15 -23.96
CA HIS A 2 -17.92 -32.35 -22.49
C HIS A 2 -16.65 -33.03 -21.93
N ALA A 3 -16.15 -34.12 -22.53
CA ALA A 3 -14.94 -34.77 -22.05
C ALA A 3 -13.67 -33.88 -22.13
N LEU A 4 -13.56 -33.04 -23.17
CA LEU A 4 -12.46 -32.06 -23.33
C LEU A 4 -12.61 -30.93 -22.28
N LYS A 5 -13.83 -30.41 -22.10
CA LYS A 5 -14.17 -29.44 -21.04
C LYS A 5 -13.78 -29.97 -19.64
N SER A 6 -14.02 -31.26 -19.39
CA SER A 6 -13.63 -31.95 -18.15
C SER A 6 -12.13 -32.26 -18.02
N MET A 7 -11.32 -32.14 -19.08
CA MET A 7 -9.85 -32.19 -18.97
C MET A 7 -9.26 -30.85 -18.51
N VAL A 8 -9.96 -29.75 -18.79
CA VAL A 8 -9.50 -28.38 -18.54
C VAL A 8 -9.90 -27.88 -17.15
N LYS A 9 -11.10 -28.23 -16.64
CA LYS A 9 -11.51 -27.83 -15.28
C LYS A 9 -10.78 -28.63 -14.19
N ASN A 10 -10.14 -27.93 -13.26
CA ASN A 10 -9.29 -28.49 -12.19
C ASN A 10 -10.04 -29.26 -11.07
N ASN A 11 -11.38 -29.23 -11.04
CA ASN A 11 -12.17 -29.73 -9.90
C ASN A 11 -12.24 -31.26 -9.85
N TYR A 12 -11.27 -31.88 -9.16
CA TYR A 12 -11.29 -33.30 -8.76
C TYR A 12 -11.79 -33.50 -7.32
N GLU A 13 -12.75 -32.68 -6.90
CA GLU A 13 -13.50 -32.93 -5.67
C GLU A 13 -14.36 -34.17 -5.85
N HIS A 14 -13.97 -35.22 -5.15
CA HIS A 14 -14.70 -36.48 -5.07
C HIS A 14 -14.84 -36.82 -3.60
N ASP A 15 -15.98 -37.37 -3.24
CA ASP A 15 -16.20 -37.90 -1.90
C ASP A 15 -15.14 -38.96 -1.53
N SER A 16 -14.99 -39.25 -0.23
CA SER A 16 -13.94 -40.18 0.23
C SER A 16 -14.00 -41.57 -0.43
N ARG A 17 -15.16 -42.00 -0.93
CA ARG A 17 -15.36 -43.23 -1.72
C ARG A 17 -14.95 -43.05 -3.18
N GLY A 18 -15.36 -41.96 -3.83
CA GLY A 18 -14.99 -41.59 -5.20
C GLY A 18 -13.50 -41.36 -5.37
N GLN A 19 -12.85 -40.64 -4.44
CA GLN A 19 -11.39 -40.45 -4.43
C GLN A 19 -10.67 -41.80 -4.22
N ASN A 20 -11.18 -42.68 -3.35
CA ASN A 20 -10.68 -44.05 -3.21
C ASN A 20 -10.80 -44.87 -4.51
N LEU A 21 -11.91 -44.73 -5.24
CA LEU A 21 -12.13 -45.40 -6.52
C LEU A 21 -11.18 -44.84 -7.59
N ARG A 22 -11.05 -43.51 -7.72
CA ARG A 22 -10.09 -42.83 -8.59
C ARG A 22 -8.67 -43.32 -8.34
N LEU A 23 -8.20 -43.34 -7.09
CA LEU A 23 -6.86 -43.83 -6.74
C LEU A 23 -6.67 -45.33 -7.07
N LYS A 24 -7.69 -46.18 -6.89
CA LYS A 24 -7.62 -47.60 -7.28
C LYS A 24 -7.57 -47.79 -8.79
N LEU A 25 -8.34 -47.01 -9.56
CA LEU A 25 -8.32 -47.04 -11.02
C LEU A 25 -7.01 -46.49 -11.58
N LEU A 26 -6.51 -45.36 -11.07
CA LEU A 26 -5.24 -44.78 -11.48
C LEU A 26 -4.07 -45.77 -11.27
N ARG A 27 -3.95 -46.38 -10.09
CA ARG A 27 -2.93 -47.43 -9.84
C ARG A 27 -3.09 -48.64 -10.77
N ARG A 28 -4.33 -49.02 -11.12
CA ARG A 28 -4.61 -50.17 -11.99
C ARG A 28 -4.27 -49.92 -13.46
N TYR A 29 -4.41 -48.68 -13.94
CA TYR A 29 -4.15 -48.32 -15.34
C TYR A 29 -2.76 -47.71 -15.59
N PHE A 30 -2.17 -47.01 -14.62
CA PHE A 30 -0.91 -46.26 -14.78
C PHE A 30 0.25 -46.77 -13.91
N SER A 31 0.01 -47.81 -13.08
CA SER A 31 1.01 -48.55 -12.29
C SER A 31 1.68 -47.79 -11.12
N ASP A 32 2.72 -48.38 -10.54
CA ASP A 32 3.10 -48.25 -9.12
C ASP A 32 4.08 -47.08 -8.81
N ASP A 33 4.14 -46.05 -9.66
CA ASP A 33 4.97 -44.86 -9.40
C ASP A 33 4.36 -44.00 -8.28
N LYS A 34 4.83 -44.28 -7.06
CA LYS A 34 4.45 -43.57 -5.83
C LYS A 34 4.85 -42.10 -5.83
N GLN A 35 5.77 -41.67 -6.69
CA GLN A 35 6.22 -40.28 -6.77
C GLN A 35 5.25 -39.48 -7.65
N TYR A 36 4.93 -40.00 -8.85
CA TYR A 36 3.88 -39.45 -9.72
C TYR A 36 2.50 -39.40 -9.03
N LEU A 37 2.10 -40.49 -8.37
CA LEU A 37 0.84 -40.57 -7.62
C LEU A 37 0.79 -39.62 -6.40
N LYS A 38 1.95 -39.18 -5.88
CA LYS A 38 2.01 -38.19 -4.79
C LYS A 38 1.93 -36.76 -5.32
N SER A 39 2.54 -36.46 -6.47
CA SER A 39 2.36 -35.17 -7.17
C SER A 39 0.94 -34.94 -7.74
N LEU A 40 0.12 -36.00 -7.84
CA LEU A 40 -1.32 -35.90 -8.14
C LEU A 40 -2.21 -35.64 -6.90
N HIS A 41 -1.63 -35.53 -5.71
CA HIS A 41 -2.38 -35.53 -4.44
C HIS A 41 -2.00 -34.41 -3.48
N GLN A 42 -1.12 -33.52 -3.90
CA GLN A 42 -0.76 -32.32 -3.16
C GLN A 42 -1.67 -31.19 -3.65
N PRO A 43 -2.39 -30.46 -2.76
CA PRO A 43 -3.07 -29.24 -3.17
C PRO A 43 -2.02 -28.28 -3.72
N LEU A 44 -2.32 -27.75 -4.90
CA LEU A 44 -1.49 -26.77 -5.58
C LEU A 44 -1.70 -25.41 -4.91
N LYS A 45 -0.71 -24.53 -5.00
CA LYS A 45 -1.03 -23.10 -4.86
C LYS A 45 -1.89 -22.66 -6.04
N GLU A 46 -2.61 -21.57 -5.86
CA GLU A 46 -3.42 -20.93 -6.89
C GLU A 46 -2.58 -20.58 -8.14
N GLU A 47 -1.38 -20.02 -7.92
CA GLU A 47 -0.32 -19.79 -8.91
C GLU A 47 0.01 -21.07 -9.73
N ASP A 48 0.24 -22.19 -9.04
CA ASP A 48 0.56 -23.49 -9.67
C ASP A 48 -0.64 -24.12 -10.41
N ALA A 49 -1.87 -23.70 -10.10
CA ALA A 49 -3.10 -24.21 -10.70
C ALA A 49 -3.45 -23.48 -12.00
N LEU A 50 -3.23 -22.16 -12.07
CA LEU A 50 -3.44 -21.35 -13.27
C LEU A 50 -2.44 -21.70 -14.39
N GLU A 51 -1.16 -21.85 -14.08
CA GLU A 51 -0.18 -22.25 -15.11
C GLU A 51 -0.45 -23.68 -15.63
N ARG A 52 -0.95 -24.60 -14.78
CA ARG A 52 -1.40 -25.93 -15.24
C ARG A 52 -2.63 -25.88 -16.13
N LEU A 53 -3.58 -24.99 -15.84
CA LEU A 53 -4.73 -24.71 -16.71
C LEU A 53 -4.22 -24.23 -18.08
N ARG A 54 -3.33 -23.25 -18.11
CA ARG A 54 -2.75 -22.65 -19.32
C ARG A 54 -1.97 -23.66 -20.17
N ILE A 55 -1.12 -24.48 -19.56
CA ILE A 55 -0.42 -25.60 -20.25
C ILE A 55 -1.42 -26.57 -20.90
N THR A 56 -2.52 -26.89 -20.20
CA THR A 56 -3.55 -27.82 -20.72
C THR A 56 -4.35 -27.21 -21.87
N GLN A 57 -4.67 -25.92 -21.79
CA GLN A 57 -5.30 -25.16 -22.88
C GLN A 57 -4.40 -25.09 -24.11
N ASN A 58 -3.11 -24.79 -23.95
CA ASN A 58 -2.17 -24.61 -25.07
C ASN A 58 -1.86 -25.94 -25.80
N GLU A 59 -1.82 -27.07 -25.08
CA GLU A 59 -1.75 -28.39 -25.71
C GLU A 59 -3.02 -28.66 -26.54
N LEU A 60 -4.22 -28.45 -25.99
CA LEU A 60 -5.48 -28.61 -26.74
C LEU A 60 -5.58 -27.66 -27.95
N ASN A 61 -5.11 -26.42 -27.83
CA ASN A 61 -4.99 -25.45 -28.91
C ASN A 61 -4.08 -26.00 -30.04
N THR A 62 -2.92 -26.56 -29.67
CA THR A 62 -1.96 -27.17 -30.60
C THR A 62 -2.53 -28.40 -31.31
N GLN A 63 -3.45 -29.13 -30.67
CA GLN A 63 -4.20 -30.24 -31.29
C GLN A 63 -5.45 -29.78 -32.10
N GLY A 64 -5.63 -28.47 -32.33
CA GLY A 64 -6.70 -27.91 -33.17
C GLY A 64 -8.06 -27.75 -32.48
N ALA A 65 -8.11 -27.72 -31.14
CA ALA A 65 -9.37 -27.57 -30.41
C ALA A 65 -10.06 -26.20 -30.62
N SER A 66 -9.28 -25.15 -30.87
CA SER A 66 -9.78 -23.80 -31.23
C SER A 66 -10.43 -23.79 -32.61
N ASP A 67 -9.77 -24.37 -33.62
CA ASP A 67 -10.29 -24.48 -34.99
C ASP A 67 -11.62 -25.26 -35.00
N LEU A 68 -11.67 -26.40 -34.30
CA LEU A 68 -12.88 -27.22 -34.16
C LEU A 68 -14.05 -26.44 -33.54
N VAL A 69 -13.79 -25.59 -32.55
CA VAL A 69 -14.82 -24.74 -31.93
C VAL A 69 -15.37 -23.72 -32.93
N VAL A 70 -14.50 -23.07 -33.72
CA VAL A 70 -14.92 -22.11 -34.75
C VAL A 70 -15.72 -22.82 -35.86
N GLU A 71 -15.27 -23.98 -36.34
CA GLU A 71 -16.00 -24.80 -37.33
C GLU A 71 -17.39 -25.22 -36.83
N LEU A 72 -17.52 -25.60 -35.56
CA LEU A 72 -18.81 -25.98 -34.98
C LEU A 72 -19.78 -24.80 -34.87
N PHE A 73 -19.31 -23.59 -34.56
CA PHE A 73 -20.16 -22.38 -34.59
C PHE A 73 -20.63 -22.01 -36.01
N MET A 74 -19.82 -22.28 -37.04
CA MET A 74 -20.19 -22.04 -38.44
C MET A 74 -21.13 -23.09 -39.05
N SER A 75 -21.30 -24.23 -38.36
CA SER A 75 -22.23 -25.28 -38.73
C SER A 75 -23.65 -24.98 -38.23
N GLU A 76 -24.68 -25.45 -38.94
CA GLU A 76 -26.06 -25.48 -38.42
C GLU A 76 -26.21 -26.58 -37.36
N SER A 77 -25.48 -26.44 -36.26
CA SER A 77 -25.45 -27.41 -35.16
C SER A 77 -26.75 -27.39 -34.34
N PRO A 78 -27.27 -28.56 -33.94
CA PRO A 78 -28.32 -28.68 -32.93
C PRO A 78 -28.00 -27.88 -31.66
N ILE A 79 -29.04 -27.34 -31.03
CA ILE A 79 -28.94 -26.43 -29.87
C ILE A 79 -27.99 -26.96 -28.77
N ASN A 80 -28.09 -28.23 -28.40
CA ASN A 80 -27.27 -28.83 -27.34
C ASN A 80 -25.78 -28.92 -27.74
N ILE A 81 -25.48 -29.03 -29.03
CA ILE A 81 -24.09 -29.02 -29.55
C ILE A 81 -23.55 -27.61 -29.55
N LEU A 82 -24.37 -26.60 -29.90
CA LEU A 82 -23.98 -25.19 -29.75
C LEU A 82 -23.68 -24.85 -28.27
N GLU A 83 -24.54 -25.26 -27.33
CA GLU A 83 -24.34 -25.02 -25.89
C GLU A 83 -23.06 -25.69 -25.37
N GLU A 84 -22.77 -26.94 -25.73
CA GLU A 84 -21.48 -27.59 -25.38
C GLU A 84 -20.28 -27.05 -26.18
N SER A 85 -20.48 -26.39 -27.33
CA SER A 85 -19.42 -25.71 -28.08
C SER A 85 -19.00 -24.41 -27.41
N VAL A 86 -19.96 -23.58 -27.01
CA VAL A 86 -19.69 -22.35 -26.24
C VAL A 86 -19.04 -22.71 -24.89
N ASN A 87 -19.54 -23.73 -24.19
CA ASN A 87 -18.94 -24.19 -22.93
C ASN A 87 -17.53 -24.79 -23.08
N LEU A 88 -17.16 -25.31 -24.26
CA LEU A 88 -15.78 -25.70 -24.56
C LEU A 88 -14.90 -24.49 -24.88
N ALA A 89 -15.43 -23.52 -25.63
CA ALA A 89 -14.76 -22.28 -25.97
C ALA A 89 -14.40 -21.46 -24.72
N ILE A 90 -15.36 -21.32 -23.79
CA ILE A 90 -15.15 -20.72 -22.47
C ILE A 90 -13.98 -21.40 -21.76
N ALA A 91 -14.00 -22.73 -21.60
CA ALA A 91 -12.94 -23.45 -20.89
C ALA A 91 -11.54 -23.28 -21.54
N LEU A 92 -11.48 -23.23 -22.87
CA LEU A 92 -10.21 -23.01 -23.59
C LEU A 92 -9.65 -21.59 -23.41
N LEU A 93 -10.49 -20.59 -23.13
CA LEU A 93 -10.09 -19.20 -22.93
C LEU A 93 -10.01 -18.77 -21.44
N GLU A 94 -10.62 -19.54 -20.53
CA GLU A 94 -10.75 -19.29 -19.08
C GLU A 94 -9.39 -18.89 -18.47
N GLY A 95 -9.28 -17.62 -18.01
CA GLY A 95 -7.99 -17.02 -17.58
C GLY A 95 -7.27 -16.24 -18.70
N GLY A 96 -8.01 -15.58 -19.59
CA GLY A 96 -7.51 -14.67 -20.63
C GLY A 96 -6.45 -15.26 -21.58
N ASN A 97 -6.60 -16.51 -22.01
CA ASN A 97 -5.54 -17.22 -22.74
C ASN A 97 -5.26 -16.61 -24.15
N THR A 98 -4.20 -15.80 -24.23
CA THR A 98 -3.81 -15.06 -25.44
C THR A 98 -3.34 -15.95 -26.59
N GLU A 99 -2.79 -17.15 -26.36
CA GLU A 99 -2.44 -18.10 -27.43
C GLU A 99 -3.70 -18.68 -28.09
N VAL A 100 -4.74 -18.96 -27.30
CA VAL A 100 -6.04 -19.44 -27.80
C VAL A 100 -6.79 -18.33 -28.51
N GLN A 101 -6.84 -17.11 -27.94
CA GLN A 101 -7.37 -15.93 -28.63
C GLN A 101 -6.69 -15.75 -30.00
N THR A 102 -5.35 -15.69 -30.04
CA THR A 102 -4.59 -15.50 -31.29
C THR A 102 -4.86 -16.60 -32.32
N SER A 103 -5.10 -17.84 -31.88
CA SER A 103 -5.48 -18.97 -32.75
C SER A 103 -6.84 -18.73 -33.41
N ILE A 104 -7.87 -18.39 -32.61
CA ILE A 104 -9.23 -18.09 -33.10
C ILE A 104 -9.21 -16.88 -34.06
N PHE A 105 -8.48 -15.82 -33.71
CA PHE A 105 -8.36 -14.62 -34.57
C PHE A 105 -7.75 -14.96 -35.94
N ARG A 106 -6.66 -15.73 -35.94
CA ARG A 106 -5.98 -16.19 -37.17
C ARG A 106 -6.87 -17.08 -38.04
N HIS A 107 -7.69 -17.94 -37.44
CA HIS A 107 -8.66 -18.75 -38.17
C HIS A 107 -9.71 -17.87 -38.87
N LEU A 108 -10.29 -16.90 -38.16
CA LEU A 108 -11.29 -15.98 -38.71
C LEU A 108 -10.73 -15.09 -39.82
N GLN A 109 -9.49 -14.59 -39.67
CA GLN A 109 -8.79 -13.86 -40.74
C GLN A 109 -8.46 -14.74 -41.95
N GLY A 110 -8.27 -16.05 -41.76
CA GLY A 110 -7.91 -16.98 -42.84
C GLY A 110 -9.00 -17.23 -43.87
N CYS A 111 -10.26 -16.88 -43.59
CA CYS A 111 -11.39 -17.09 -44.50
C CYS A 111 -12.54 -16.09 -44.26
N GLU A 112 -12.71 -15.12 -45.17
CA GLU A 112 -13.79 -14.11 -45.12
C GLU A 112 -15.18 -14.74 -44.93
N THR A 113 -15.48 -15.82 -45.67
CA THR A 113 -16.77 -16.52 -45.57
C THR A 113 -16.94 -17.38 -44.32
N ALA A 114 -15.86 -17.63 -43.58
CA ALA A 114 -15.91 -18.24 -42.26
C ALA A 114 -16.27 -17.17 -41.20
N SER A 115 -15.52 -16.06 -41.23
CA SER A 115 -15.77 -14.90 -40.37
C SER A 115 -17.20 -14.36 -40.48
N GLU A 116 -17.68 -14.11 -41.71
CA GLU A 116 -19.02 -13.56 -41.95
C GLU A 116 -20.12 -14.45 -41.32
N LYS A 117 -19.98 -15.78 -41.39
CA LYS A 117 -20.90 -16.73 -40.74
C LYS A 117 -20.76 -16.76 -39.22
N PHE A 118 -19.54 -16.79 -38.70
CA PHE A 118 -19.26 -16.81 -37.27
C PHE A 118 -19.95 -15.63 -36.56
N PHE A 119 -19.76 -14.41 -37.06
CA PHE A 119 -20.40 -13.22 -36.48
C PHE A 119 -21.92 -13.18 -36.73
N GLN A 120 -22.39 -13.63 -37.90
CA GLN A 120 -23.82 -13.76 -38.16
C GLN A 120 -24.52 -14.63 -37.11
N VAL A 121 -23.95 -15.78 -36.73
CA VAL A 121 -24.58 -16.70 -35.79
C VAL A 121 -24.81 -16.04 -34.43
N PHE A 122 -23.82 -15.33 -33.88
CA PHE A 122 -24.00 -14.63 -32.60
C PHE A 122 -24.96 -13.43 -32.71
N TYR A 123 -24.90 -12.67 -33.82
CA TYR A 123 -25.82 -11.58 -34.10
C TYR A 123 -27.28 -12.05 -34.19
N ASP A 124 -27.54 -13.13 -34.92
CA ASP A 124 -28.89 -13.69 -35.08
C ASP A 124 -29.41 -14.27 -33.75
N LYS A 125 -28.56 -14.85 -32.88
CA LYS A 125 -28.97 -15.26 -31.52
C LYS A 125 -29.31 -14.05 -30.64
N MET A 126 -28.50 -12.99 -30.62
CA MET A 126 -28.81 -11.75 -29.89
C MET A 126 -30.13 -11.15 -30.38
N CYS A 127 -30.32 -11.05 -31.71
CA CYS A 127 -31.55 -10.56 -32.33
C CYS A 127 -32.79 -11.41 -31.99
N ILE A 128 -32.65 -12.73 -31.81
CA ILE A 128 -33.74 -13.60 -31.34
C ILE A 128 -34.02 -13.33 -29.86
N ALA A 129 -33.00 -13.33 -29.00
CA ALA A 129 -33.14 -13.09 -27.56
C ALA A 129 -33.81 -11.74 -27.24
N GLN A 130 -33.39 -10.66 -27.92
CA GLN A 130 -34.01 -9.34 -27.84
C GLN A 130 -35.51 -9.35 -28.21
N LYS A 131 -35.89 -10.10 -29.26
CA LYS A 131 -37.29 -10.22 -29.71
C LYS A 131 -38.11 -11.04 -28.72
N THR A 132 -37.55 -12.11 -28.16
CA THR A 132 -38.20 -12.92 -27.12
C THR A 132 -38.47 -12.08 -25.88
N LEU A 133 -37.49 -11.32 -25.38
CA LEU A 133 -37.66 -10.36 -24.27
C LEU A 133 -38.79 -9.36 -24.54
N LYS A 134 -38.76 -8.70 -25.70
CA LYS A 134 -39.77 -7.70 -26.10
C LYS A 134 -41.17 -8.30 -26.38
N SER A 135 -41.30 -9.63 -26.40
CA SER A 135 -42.58 -10.33 -26.54
C SER A 135 -43.16 -10.87 -25.24
N MET A 136 -42.43 -10.76 -24.12
CA MET A 136 -42.93 -11.14 -22.80
C MET A 136 -43.97 -10.13 -22.29
N PRO A 137 -45.00 -10.57 -21.54
CA PRO A 137 -45.81 -9.65 -20.75
C PRO A 137 -44.93 -9.03 -19.64
N SER A 138 -45.03 -7.73 -19.45
CA SER A 138 -44.37 -7.04 -18.34
C SER A 138 -44.91 -7.52 -16.99
N THR A 139 -44.01 -7.69 -16.02
CA THR A 139 -44.33 -8.12 -14.65
C THR A 139 -45.12 -7.03 -13.91
N THR A 140 -46.45 -7.11 -14.00
CA THR A 140 -47.34 -6.42 -13.06
C THR A 140 -47.30 -7.15 -11.72
N PRO A 141 -46.91 -6.49 -10.61
CA PRO A 141 -47.05 -7.10 -9.29
C PRO A 141 -48.54 -7.16 -8.92
N ASP A 142 -49.10 -8.36 -8.86
CA ASP A 142 -50.40 -8.55 -8.23
C ASP A 142 -50.30 -8.30 -6.73
N MET A 143 -51.31 -7.64 -6.17
CA MET A 143 -51.32 -7.23 -4.77
C MET A 143 -51.84 -8.37 -3.90
N ASP A 144 -50.94 -9.20 -3.37
CA ASP A 144 -51.25 -10.29 -2.43
C ASP A 144 -51.79 -9.75 -1.09
N GLN A 145 -53.08 -9.38 -1.08
CA GLN A 145 -53.85 -9.13 0.14
C GLN A 145 -54.28 -10.45 0.78
N HIS A 146 -53.31 -11.21 1.29
CA HIS A 146 -53.61 -12.32 2.19
C HIS A 146 -53.92 -11.79 3.60
N HIS A 147 -55.20 -11.84 3.96
CA HIS A 147 -55.67 -11.67 5.33
C HIS A 147 -55.27 -12.89 6.17
N ASP A 148 -54.37 -12.70 7.14
CA ASP A 148 -54.18 -13.63 8.25
C ASP A 148 -55.04 -13.17 9.45
N GLU A 149 -56.04 -13.98 9.82
CA GLU A 149 -56.81 -13.82 11.05
C GLU A 149 -57.26 -15.22 11.55
N PHE A 150 -57.30 -15.39 12.87
CA PHE A 150 -57.52 -16.64 13.63
C PHE A 150 -56.37 -17.69 13.54
N ASP A 151 -56.03 -18.42 14.61
CA ASP A 151 -56.67 -18.50 15.94
C ASP A 151 -55.65 -18.66 17.09
N ASP A 152 -56.08 -18.38 18.31
CA ASP A 152 -55.27 -18.32 19.54
C ASP A 152 -55.53 -19.54 20.48
N LEU A 153 -54.68 -19.68 21.52
CA LEU A 153 -54.91 -20.33 22.84
C LEU A 153 -54.10 -21.59 23.26
N ILE A 154 -53.88 -21.63 24.60
CA ILE A 154 -53.51 -22.73 25.52
C ILE A 154 -51.99 -23.07 25.63
N PHE A 155 -51.35 -23.09 26.82
CA PHE A 155 -51.60 -22.49 28.15
C PHE A 155 -50.34 -22.69 29.05
N THR A 156 -50.34 -22.12 30.27
CA THR A 156 -49.38 -22.30 31.41
C THR A 156 -48.00 -21.62 31.31
N SER A 157 -47.40 -21.08 32.39
CA SER A 157 -47.96 -20.63 33.70
C SER A 157 -46.96 -19.77 34.51
N LYS A 158 -47.50 -19.05 35.52
CA LYS A 158 -46.84 -18.26 36.61
C LYS A 158 -46.37 -16.85 36.17
N SER A 159 -46.85 -15.73 36.75
CA SER A 159 -47.02 -15.28 38.16
C SER A 159 -45.70 -14.79 38.80
N GLY A 160 -45.59 -13.55 39.31
CA GLY A 160 -46.54 -12.42 39.32
C GLY A 160 -46.28 -11.38 40.44
N THR A 161 -47.20 -10.40 40.57
CA THR A 161 -47.36 -9.38 41.65
C THR A 161 -46.67 -7.99 41.54
N ALA A 162 -47.35 -7.00 42.16
CA ALA A 162 -46.88 -5.68 42.64
C ALA A 162 -46.76 -4.45 41.68
N SER A 163 -47.85 -3.69 41.58
CA SER A 163 -47.91 -2.21 41.40
C SER A 163 -47.64 -1.49 42.77
N PRO A 164 -47.76 -0.13 42.98
CA PRO A 164 -48.25 0.95 42.11
C PRO A 164 -47.61 2.39 42.23
N ILE A 165 -48.04 3.31 41.34
CA ILE A 165 -48.29 4.79 41.51
C ILE A 165 -47.18 5.74 42.03
N ILE A 166 -46.94 6.84 41.28
CA ILE A 166 -46.93 8.26 41.74
C ILE A 166 -47.06 9.21 40.51
N SER A 167 -47.49 10.46 40.71
CA SER A 167 -48.05 11.38 39.69
C SER A 167 -47.22 12.69 39.45
N PRO A 168 -47.52 13.53 38.43
CA PRO A 168 -46.64 14.62 37.94
C PRO A 168 -47.08 16.07 38.31
N PRO A 169 -46.30 17.09 37.87
CA PRO A 169 -46.78 18.39 37.35
C PRO A 169 -46.25 18.69 35.91
N VAL A 170 -46.92 19.34 34.93
CA VAL A 170 -47.75 20.59 34.85
C VAL A 170 -46.86 21.87 34.71
N ILE A 171 -46.78 22.67 33.62
CA ILE A 171 -47.74 23.36 32.67
C ILE A 171 -48.10 24.80 33.16
N ASP A 172 -48.14 25.92 32.38
CA ASP A 172 -48.29 26.17 30.92
C ASP A 172 -47.41 27.34 30.33
N ARG A 173 -47.64 27.67 29.03
CA ARG A 173 -47.11 28.71 28.08
C ARG A 173 -47.20 30.22 28.45
N GLN A 174 -46.50 31.03 27.64
CA GLN A 174 -46.98 32.25 26.91
C GLN A 174 -46.09 32.44 25.63
N GLN A 175 -46.49 32.70 24.36
CA GLN A 175 -47.42 33.64 23.67
C GLN A 175 -46.94 35.11 23.55
N PRO A 176 -47.35 35.94 22.54
CA PRO A 176 -48.32 35.73 21.42
C PRO A 176 -48.02 36.34 19.99
N ILE A 177 -48.81 35.92 18.97
CA ILE A 177 -49.60 36.63 17.91
C ILE A 177 -49.14 38.04 17.43
N MET A 178 -49.14 38.49 16.15
CA MET A 178 -49.82 38.12 14.86
C MET A 178 -48.82 37.78 13.72
N SER A 179 -49.11 37.18 12.53
CA SER A 179 -50.32 36.68 11.81
C SER A 179 -51.12 37.59 10.83
N PHE A 180 -50.72 37.61 9.54
CA PHE A 180 -51.41 38.10 8.31
C PHE A 180 -50.56 37.65 7.08
N VAL A 181 -50.94 37.49 5.80
CA VAL A 181 -52.16 37.59 4.92
C VAL A 181 -51.87 36.65 3.70
N GLU A 182 -52.78 36.03 2.90
CA GLU A 182 -54.16 35.54 3.03
C GLU A 182 -54.61 34.81 1.72
N ASN A 183 -55.74 34.09 1.73
CA ASN A 183 -56.66 33.75 0.60
C ASN A 183 -56.38 32.63 -0.46
N PHE A 184 -57.14 31.52 -0.28
CA PHE A 184 -57.97 30.75 -1.27
C PHE A 184 -57.35 30.00 -2.48
N ASN A 185 -57.88 28.84 -2.94
CA ASN A 185 -59.01 28.00 -2.48
C ASN A 185 -58.77 26.49 -2.71
N TYR A 186 -59.65 25.62 -2.19
CA TYR A 186 -59.74 24.16 -2.38
C TYR A 186 -61.16 23.75 -2.83
N ASP A 187 -61.31 22.64 -3.55
CA ASP A 187 -62.54 21.81 -3.70
C ASP A 187 -62.22 20.58 -4.61
N GLN A 188 -62.78 19.37 -4.50
CA GLN A 188 -63.93 18.88 -3.70
C GLN A 188 -63.82 17.35 -3.38
N GLN A 189 -64.82 16.77 -2.69
CA GLN A 189 -64.92 15.36 -2.21
C GLN A 189 -66.19 14.64 -2.80
N SER A 190 -66.58 13.37 -2.56
CA SER A 190 -66.28 12.32 -1.53
C SER A 190 -66.52 10.90 -2.13
N ALA A 191 -65.79 9.82 -1.80
CA ALA A 191 -65.83 8.92 -0.61
C ALA A 191 -67.00 7.88 -0.50
N ILE A 192 -66.63 6.58 -0.45
CA ILE A 192 -67.22 5.42 0.28
C ILE A 192 -68.59 4.80 -0.12
N ILE A 193 -68.51 3.59 -0.70
CA ILE A 193 -69.22 2.31 -0.44
C ILE A 193 -70.69 2.31 0.09
N SER A 194 -71.64 1.74 -0.68
CA SER A 194 -72.39 0.50 -0.34
C SER A 194 -73.67 0.27 -1.16
N THR A 195 -73.96 -0.98 -1.54
CA THR A 195 -75.27 -1.69 -1.48
C THR A 195 -75.15 -3.07 -2.17
N VAL A 196 -75.97 -4.05 -1.76
CA VAL A 196 -75.84 -5.49 -2.08
C VAL A 196 -77.12 -6.00 -2.77
N ASN A 197 -76.98 -6.93 -3.73
CA ASN A 197 -78.03 -7.73 -4.38
C ASN A 197 -79.07 -6.96 -5.27
N SER A 198 -79.73 -7.54 -6.28
CA SER A 198 -79.54 -8.80 -7.04
C SER A 198 -80.58 -8.91 -8.18
N LEU A 199 -80.29 -9.65 -9.26
CA LEU A 199 -81.25 -10.30 -10.20
C LEU A 199 -82.09 -9.35 -11.12
N GLU A 200 -82.01 -9.50 -12.46
CA GLU A 200 -83.01 -10.13 -13.36
C GLU A 200 -84.03 -9.12 -13.98
N GLN A 201 -84.70 -9.34 -15.13
CA GLN A 201 -84.62 -10.34 -16.22
C GLN A 201 -85.27 -9.77 -17.50
N ASP A 202 -84.88 -10.29 -18.68
CA ASP A 202 -85.74 -10.48 -19.88
C ASP A 202 -85.02 -11.51 -20.79
N VAL A 203 -85.45 -12.74 -21.15
CA VAL A 203 -86.77 -13.40 -21.34
C VAL A 203 -87.37 -13.12 -22.74
N ILE A 204 -87.67 -14.07 -23.64
CA ILE A 204 -87.42 -15.54 -23.73
C ILE A 204 -87.46 -15.95 -25.23
N SER A 205 -86.74 -17.01 -25.66
CA SER A 205 -87.24 -17.99 -26.68
C SER A 205 -86.27 -19.15 -26.95
N ILE A 206 -86.84 -20.37 -27.00
CA ILE A 206 -86.26 -21.73 -27.11
C ILE A 206 -87.38 -22.52 -27.86
N PRO A 207 -87.17 -23.54 -28.78
CA PRO A 207 -86.44 -24.76 -28.40
C PRO A 207 -85.87 -25.74 -29.48
N GLN A 208 -85.27 -26.82 -28.94
CA GLN A 208 -85.01 -28.17 -29.49
C GLN A 208 -83.99 -28.38 -30.64
N SER A 209 -82.88 -29.06 -30.32
CA SER A 209 -82.74 -30.53 -30.51
C SER A 209 -81.47 -31.06 -29.80
N GLN A 210 -81.35 -32.38 -29.63
CA GLN A 210 -80.23 -33.08 -28.94
C GLN A 210 -79.74 -34.26 -29.76
N GLU A 211 -78.47 -34.68 -29.59
CA GLU A 211 -78.11 -36.10 -29.73
C GLU A 211 -76.83 -36.48 -28.95
N GLN A 212 -76.76 -37.76 -28.53
CA GLN A 212 -75.61 -38.47 -27.93
C GLN A 212 -75.64 -39.92 -28.44
N PRO A 213 -74.49 -40.60 -28.55
CA PRO A 213 -74.23 -41.81 -27.73
C PRO A 213 -72.83 -41.76 -27.07
N GLN A 214 -72.56 -42.28 -25.86
CA GLN A 214 -72.75 -43.64 -25.28
C GLN A 214 -71.69 -44.69 -25.70
N ALA A 215 -71.50 -45.71 -24.84
CA ALA A 215 -70.41 -46.69 -24.88
C ALA A 215 -70.90 -48.13 -24.58
N LEU A 216 -69.96 -49.03 -24.24
CA LEU A 216 -70.08 -50.30 -23.47
C LEU A 216 -70.04 -51.68 -24.21
N ILE A 217 -69.24 -52.59 -23.60
CA ILE A 217 -69.17 -54.09 -23.65
C ILE A 217 -69.15 -54.87 -24.99
N VAL A 218 -68.05 -55.63 -25.20
CA VAL A 218 -68.09 -57.09 -25.45
C VAL A 218 -67.02 -57.76 -24.58
N THR A 219 -67.30 -58.96 -24.03
CA THR A 219 -66.37 -59.74 -23.19
C THR A 219 -65.84 -60.99 -23.90
N SER A 220 -64.64 -61.43 -23.52
CA SER A 220 -64.26 -62.85 -23.54
C SER A 220 -63.06 -63.10 -22.62
N THR A 221 -62.99 -64.29 -22.01
CA THR A 221 -61.98 -64.69 -21.02
C THR A 221 -61.28 -65.97 -21.45
N THR A 222 -59.99 -66.13 -21.11
CA THR A 222 -59.36 -67.45 -20.93
C THR A 222 -58.21 -67.33 -19.91
N TYR A 223 -58.02 -68.41 -19.15
CA TYR A 223 -57.01 -68.68 -18.13
C TYR A 223 -55.54 -68.60 -18.67
N GLN A 224 -54.45 -68.68 -17.90
CA GLN A 224 -54.24 -69.48 -16.68
C GLN A 224 -52.96 -69.07 -15.88
N GLU A 225 -52.98 -69.33 -14.56
CA GLU A 225 -51.88 -69.22 -13.56
C GLU A 225 -51.39 -70.66 -13.17
N PRO A 226 -50.51 -70.94 -12.16
CA PRO A 226 -49.64 -70.10 -11.28
C PRO A 226 -48.22 -70.72 -11.02
N THR A 227 -47.54 -70.31 -9.92
CA THR A 227 -46.45 -70.99 -9.17
C THR A 227 -44.99 -70.88 -9.67
N LEU A 228 -43.93 -70.91 -8.84
CA LEU A 228 -43.79 -70.82 -7.36
C LEU A 228 -42.51 -70.03 -6.97
N ALA A 229 -42.31 -69.74 -5.68
CA ALA A 229 -41.36 -68.75 -5.13
C ALA A 229 -40.18 -69.32 -4.31
N GLU A 230 -39.12 -68.51 -4.16
CA GLU A 230 -38.19 -68.41 -3.00
C GLU A 230 -37.30 -67.16 -3.23
N GLN A 231 -37.47 -66.03 -2.54
CA GLN A 231 -37.03 -65.69 -1.17
C GLN A 231 -35.51 -65.46 -0.96
N THR A 232 -35.09 -64.20 -1.21
CA THR A 232 -34.39 -63.26 -0.28
C THR A 232 -32.90 -63.46 0.12
N PRO A 233 -32.16 -62.38 0.54
CA PRO A 233 -32.29 -60.94 0.22
C PRO A 233 -30.94 -60.17 0.00
N ASN A 234 -31.05 -58.87 -0.31
CA ASN A 234 -30.09 -57.77 -0.04
C ASN A 234 -28.69 -57.74 -0.70
N SER A 235 -28.49 -56.82 -1.66
CA SER A 235 -27.67 -55.61 -1.42
C SER A 235 -27.98 -54.52 -2.46
N ALA A 236 -27.87 -53.23 -2.09
CA ALA A 236 -28.40 -52.12 -2.89
C ALA A 236 -27.49 -51.68 -4.06
N ALA A 237 -28.12 -51.37 -5.19
CA ALA A 237 -27.58 -50.53 -6.26
C ALA A 237 -28.71 -49.65 -6.80
N SER A 238 -28.67 -48.35 -6.52
CA SER A 238 -29.68 -47.38 -6.95
C SER A 238 -29.35 -46.86 -8.35
N SER A 239 -29.98 -47.43 -9.38
CA SER A 239 -30.01 -46.88 -10.73
C SER A 239 -31.06 -45.79 -10.86
N PHE A 240 -30.77 -44.83 -11.75
CA PHE A 240 -31.70 -44.01 -12.55
C PHE A 240 -33.21 -44.23 -12.36
N ASP A 241 -33.93 -43.12 -12.22
CA ASP A 241 -35.21 -42.96 -12.92
C ASP A 241 -35.44 -41.51 -13.36
N ILE A 242 -36.08 -41.33 -14.51
CA ILE A 242 -36.65 -40.07 -14.98
C ILE A 242 -38.13 -40.36 -15.25
N PHE A 243 -39.05 -39.76 -14.48
CA PHE A 243 -40.37 -39.40 -15.02
C PHE A 243 -41.02 -38.27 -14.24
N ASP A 244 -41.85 -37.51 -14.95
CA ASP A 244 -42.52 -36.29 -14.53
C ASP A 244 -43.95 -36.57 -14.03
N TYR A 245 -44.42 -35.79 -13.04
CA TYR A 245 -45.84 -35.64 -12.68
C TYR A 245 -46.08 -34.22 -12.15
N PRO A 246 -47.08 -33.47 -12.67
CA PRO A 246 -47.10 -32.02 -12.53
C PRO A 246 -47.69 -31.52 -11.20
N SER A 247 -46.83 -31.10 -10.26
CA SER A 247 -47.21 -30.23 -9.15
C SER A 247 -47.19 -28.76 -9.57
N GLN A 248 -48.26 -28.02 -9.27
CA GLN A 248 -48.45 -26.63 -9.68
C GLN A 248 -47.49 -25.67 -8.93
N ASN A 249 -46.47 -25.15 -9.61
CA ASN A 249 -45.86 -23.85 -9.33
C ASN A 249 -44.87 -23.44 -10.44
N ARG A 250 -45.29 -22.57 -11.37
CA ARG A 250 -44.39 -21.96 -12.37
C ARG A 250 -43.73 -20.70 -11.78
N ARG A 251 -42.57 -20.86 -11.12
CA ARG A 251 -41.57 -19.78 -11.13
C ARG A 251 -41.02 -19.67 -12.55
N TYR A 252 -40.93 -18.46 -13.10
CA TYR A 252 -40.64 -18.22 -14.52
C TYR A 252 -39.14 -18.28 -14.82
N LYS A 253 -38.59 -19.50 -14.93
CA LYS A 253 -37.25 -19.68 -15.52
C LYS A 253 -37.23 -19.12 -16.94
N LEU A 254 -36.20 -18.34 -17.25
CA LEU A 254 -36.01 -17.70 -18.56
C LEU A 254 -36.06 -18.73 -19.71
N PRO A 255 -36.72 -18.41 -20.84
CA PRO A 255 -36.68 -19.23 -22.06
C PRO A 255 -35.26 -19.52 -22.54
N PHE A 256 -35.10 -20.63 -23.26
CA PHE A 256 -33.79 -21.07 -23.74
C PHE A 256 -33.08 -20.01 -24.59
N GLU A 257 -33.84 -19.30 -25.43
CA GLU A 257 -33.38 -18.23 -26.32
C GLU A 257 -32.70 -17.08 -25.57
N ILE A 258 -33.05 -16.88 -24.29
CA ILE A 258 -32.45 -15.87 -23.41
C ILE A 258 -31.36 -16.51 -22.54
N ARG A 259 -31.61 -17.69 -21.96
CA ARG A 259 -30.62 -18.40 -21.12
C ARG A 259 -29.32 -18.68 -21.85
N ILE A 260 -29.37 -19.02 -23.14
CA ILE A 260 -28.17 -19.29 -23.96
C ILE A 260 -27.28 -18.05 -24.15
N MET A 261 -27.80 -16.84 -23.89
CA MET A 261 -26.99 -15.62 -23.97
C MET A 261 -25.95 -15.52 -22.85
N GLN A 262 -26.17 -16.12 -21.67
CA GLN A 262 -25.21 -16.07 -20.56
C GLN A 262 -23.83 -16.67 -20.95
N PRO A 263 -23.72 -17.93 -21.45
CA PRO A 263 -22.45 -18.46 -21.92
C PRO A 263 -21.96 -17.80 -23.22
N ILE A 264 -22.84 -17.34 -24.12
CA ILE A 264 -22.42 -16.61 -25.34
C ILE A 264 -21.69 -15.31 -24.95
N LEU A 265 -22.25 -14.54 -24.01
CA LEU A 265 -21.65 -13.31 -23.52
C LEU A 265 -20.34 -13.58 -22.77
N ARG A 266 -20.27 -14.61 -21.90
CA ARG A 266 -18.99 -15.00 -21.26
C ARG A 266 -17.92 -15.42 -22.28
N PHE A 267 -18.30 -16.12 -23.35
CA PHE A 267 -17.36 -16.43 -24.45
C PHE A 267 -16.85 -15.17 -25.16
N LEU A 268 -17.74 -14.23 -25.49
CA LEU A 268 -17.34 -12.96 -26.14
C LEU A 268 -16.50 -12.06 -25.21
N GLN A 269 -16.78 -12.07 -23.91
CA GLN A 269 -15.94 -11.41 -22.89
C GLN A 269 -14.51 -11.99 -22.88
N LEU A 270 -14.39 -13.32 -22.84
CA LEU A 270 -13.11 -14.05 -22.81
C LEU A 270 -12.24 -13.88 -24.08
N LEU A 271 -12.80 -13.39 -25.19
CA LEU A 271 -12.04 -13.00 -26.38
C LEU A 271 -11.36 -11.62 -26.24
N CYS A 272 -11.84 -10.78 -25.32
CA CYS A 272 -11.32 -9.43 -25.06
C CYS A 272 -10.52 -9.31 -23.76
N GLU A 273 -10.76 -10.19 -22.78
CA GLU A 273 -10.02 -10.35 -21.53
C GLU A 273 -8.49 -10.31 -21.79
N ASN A 274 -7.73 -9.65 -20.90
CA ASN A 274 -6.36 -9.16 -21.16
C ASN A 274 -6.27 -8.05 -22.25
N HIS A 275 -7.27 -7.18 -22.34
CA HIS A 275 -7.27 -5.93 -23.11
C HIS A 275 -6.98 -6.09 -24.61
N ASN A 276 -7.44 -7.18 -25.23
CA ASN A 276 -7.08 -7.54 -26.60
C ASN A 276 -7.66 -6.55 -27.63
N PRO A 277 -6.86 -5.62 -28.20
CA PRO A 277 -7.40 -4.54 -29.02
C PRO A 277 -7.78 -5.04 -30.42
N GLU A 278 -7.20 -6.16 -30.87
CA GLU A 278 -7.53 -6.77 -32.15
C GLU A 278 -8.95 -7.35 -32.12
N PHE A 279 -9.29 -8.12 -31.09
CA PHE A 279 -10.64 -8.66 -30.92
C PHE A 279 -11.67 -7.58 -30.56
N GLN A 280 -11.36 -6.66 -29.65
CA GLN A 280 -12.27 -5.56 -29.29
C GLN A 280 -12.72 -4.78 -30.53
N ASN A 281 -11.79 -4.42 -31.42
CA ASN A 281 -12.13 -3.73 -32.67
C ASN A 281 -12.83 -4.65 -33.68
N TYR A 282 -12.43 -5.92 -33.78
CA TYR A 282 -13.03 -6.88 -34.71
C TYR A 282 -14.46 -7.30 -34.32
N LEU A 283 -14.87 -7.17 -33.06
CA LEU A 283 -16.27 -7.33 -32.62
C LEU A 283 -17.18 -6.15 -33.02
N ARG A 284 -16.60 -4.96 -33.26
CA ARG A 284 -17.31 -3.78 -33.77
C ARG A 284 -17.36 -3.77 -35.31
N LEU A 285 -16.25 -4.08 -35.97
CA LEU A 285 -16.04 -3.84 -37.39
C LEU A 285 -15.17 -4.93 -38.05
N GLN A 286 -15.74 -5.68 -39.00
CA GLN A 286 -15.05 -6.74 -39.74
C GLN A 286 -14.73 -6.28 -41.16
N ASN A 287 -13.68 -5.47 -41.32
CA ASN A 287 -13.27 -4.82 -42.58
C ASN A 287 -13.11 -5.73 -43.83
N HIS A 288 -12.97 -7.04 -43.64
CA HIS A 288 -12.81 -8.03 -44.71
C HIS A 288 -14.12 -8.77 -45.08
N ASN A 289 -15.20 -8.58 -44.32
CA ASN A 289 -16.51 -9.19 -44.57
C ASN A 289 -17.38 -8.28 -45.44
N LYS A 290 -18.36 -8.84 -46.15
CA LYS A 290 -19.30 -8.03 -46.98
C LYS A 290 -20.35 -7.34 -46.12
N THR A 291 -20.72 -7.99 -45.01
CA THR A 291 -21.59 -7.47 -43.97
C THR A 291 -20.79 -7.27 -42.67
N ASN A 292 -21.11 -6.21 -41.94
CA ASN A 292 -20.52 -5.92 -40.63
C ASN A 292 -21.57 -6.19 -39.55
N TYR A 293 -21.20 -6.99 -38.56
CA TYR A 293 -22.02 -7.36 -37.41
C TYR A 293 -21.39 -6.75 -36.16
N ASN A 294 -21.92 -5.59 -35.74
CA ASN A 294 -21.42 -4.87 -34.56
C ASN A 294 -22.02 -5.48 -33.28
N LEU A 295 -21.32 -6.48 -32.72
CA LEU A 295 -21.77 -7.19 -31.51
C LEU A 295 -21.70 -6.32 -30.24
N VAL A 296 -20.90 -5.26 -30.23
CA VAL A 296 -20.84 -4.27 -29.14
C VAL A 296 -22.21 -3.58 -29.00
N CYS A 297 -22.72 -3.01 -30.09
CA CYS A 297 -24.02 -2.33 -30.08
C CYS A 297 -25.20 -3.31 -29.91
N GLU A 298 -25.13 -4.55 -30.43
CA GLU A 298 -26.18 -5.54 -30.16
C GLU A 298 -26.19 -6.07 -28.72
N THR A 299 -25.04 -6.12 -28.05
CA THR A 299 -24.97 -6.41 -26.61
C THR A 299 -25.61 -5.28 -25.79
N LEU A 300 -25.37 -4.02 -26.18
CA LEU A 300 -26.04 -2.86 -25.57
C LEU A 300 -27.56 -2.85 -25.82
N LYS A 301 -28.02 -3.24 -27.02
CA LYS A 301 -29.46 -3.43 -27.33
C LYS A 301 -30.08 -4.63 -26.61
N PHE A 302 -29.27 -5.63 -26.23
CA PHE A 302 -29.72 -6.74 -25.38
C PHE A 302 -29.90 -6.30 -23.92
N LEU A 303 -28.95 -5.52 -23.38
CA LEU A 303 -29.09 -4.87 -22.06
C LEU A 303 -30.31 -3.93 -22.02
N ASP A 304 -30.54 -3.16 -23.09
CA ASP A 304 -31.73 -2.33 -23.30
C ASP A 304 -33.04 -3.14 -23.23
N ALA A 305 -33.06 -4.30 -23.90
CA ALA A 305 -34.22 -5.19 -23.96
C ALA A 305 -34.54 -5.88 -22.62
N ILE A 306 -33.53 -6.31 -21.86
CA ILE A 306 -33.73 -7.05 -20.60
C ILE A 306 -34.08 -6.13 -19.43
N CYS A 307 -33.63 -4.88 -19.46
CA CYS A 307 -33.93 -3.85 -18.44
C CYS A 307 -35.24 -3.07 -18.71
N GLY A 308 -35.96 -3.33 -19.81
CA GLY A 308 -37.34 -2.86 -20.01
C GLY A 308 -37.53 -1.39 -20.41
N SER A 309 -36.47 -0.71 -20.88
CA SER A 309 -36.43 0.72 -21.22
C SER A 309 -37.59 1.19 -22.13
N GLN A 310 -38.01 0.32 -23.05
CA GLN A 310 -38.99 0.60 -24.10
C GLN A 310 -40.40 0.86 -23.56
N THR A 311 -40.62 0.70 -22.25
CA THR A 311 -41.85 1.09 -21.54
C THR A 311 -41.87 2.54 -21.03
N GLY A 312 -40.79 3.30 -21.23
CA GLY A 312 -40.81 4.77 -21.17
C GLY A 312 -40.66 5.41 -19.79
N LEU A 313 -40.49 4.63 -18.71
CA LEU A 313 -40.16 5.14 -17.37
C LEU A 313 -38.92 4.42 -16.81
N LEU A 314 -37.77 5.11 -16.80
CA LEU A 314 -36.53 4.62 -16.17
C LEU A 314 -36.68 4.34 -14.66
N GLY A 315 -37.65 4.98 -14.00
CA GLY A 315 -37.96 4.76 -12.58
C GLY A 315 -38.64 3.42 -12.25
N LEU A 316 -38.82 2.51 -13.22
CA LEU A 316 -39.45 1.20 -13.03
C LEU A 316 -38.48 0.01 -13.19
N LEU A 317 -37.16 0.25 -13.24
CA LEU A 317 -36.13 -0.80 -13.36
C LEU A 317 -36.27 -1.93 -12.33
N GLY A 318 -36.64 -1.60 -11.09
CA GLY A 318 -36.89 -2.58 -10.02
C GLY A 318 -37.97 -3.63 -10.32
N ASN A 319 -38.87 -3.38 -11.29
CA ASN A 319 -39.92 -4.33 -11.67
C ASN A 319 -39.47 -5.31 -12.78
N TYR A 320 -38.36 -5.01 -13.47
CA TYR A 320 -37.79 -5.84 -14.53
C TYR A 320 -36.58 -6.64 -14.06
N ILE A 321 -35.75 -6.08 -13.16
CA ILE A 321 -34.58 -6.74 -12.59
C ILE A 321 -35.00 -7.61 -11.41
N ASN A 322 -34.67 -8.89 -11.45
CA ASN A 322 -35.13 -9.89 -10.47
C ASN A 322 -34.11 -11.06 -10.30
N GLU A 323 -34.37 -11.91 -9.31
CA GLU A 323 -33.53 -13.07 -8.96
C GLU A 323 -33.29 -14.03 -10.15
N ASP A 324 -34.26 -14.20 -11.06
CA ASP A 324 -34.15 -15.13 -12.20
C ASP A 324 -33.39 -14.52 -13.41
N ASN A 325 -33.04 -13.22 -13.41
CA ASN A 325 -32.34 -12.56 -14.53
C ASN A 325 -31.10 -11.72 -14.20
N VAL A 326 -30.83 -11.39 -12.93
CA VAL A 326 -29.72 -10.50 -12.55
C VAL A 326 -28.34 -11.02 -12.97
N GLU A 327 -28.07 -12.33 -12.88
CA GLU A 327 -26.79 -12.93 -13.35
C GLU A 327 -26.50 -12.61 -14.83
N LEU A 328 -27.53 -12.64 -15.68
CA LEU A 328 -27.42 -12.39 -17.11
C LEU A 328 -27.23 -10.89 -17.42
N ILE A 329 -27.72 -10.01 -16.53
CA ILE A 329 -27.46 -8.56 -16.59
C ILE A 329 -26.03 -8.27 -16.17
N ASN A 330 -25.53 -8.88 -15.08
CA ASN A 330 -24.12 -8.77 -14.66
C ASN A 330 -23.17 -9.30 -15.75
N GLN A 331 -23.47 -10.45 -16.34
CA GLN A 331 -22.69 -10.96 -17.47
C GLN A 331 -22.72 -10.02 -18.68
N ALA A 332 -23.86 -9.37 -18.99
CA ALA A 332 -23.93 -8.38 -20.07
C ALA A 332 -23.10 -7.12 -19.78
N LEU A 333 -23.13 -6.60 -18.55
CA LEU A 333 -22.31 -5.47 -18.10
C LEU A 333 -20.81 -5.81 -18.21
N ASN A 334 -20.38 -6.94 -17.65
CA ASN A 334 -18.97 -7.35 -17.66
C ASN A 334 -18.44 -7.62 -19.08
N THR A 335 -19.31 -8.10 -19.97
CA THR A 335 -18.99 -8.26 -21.40
C THR A 335 -18.83 -6.91 -22.10
N LEU A 336 -19.68 -5.92 -21.81
CA LEU A 336 -19.54 -4.55 -22.31
C LEU A 336 -18.29 -3.87 -21.76
N THR A 337 -17.88 -4.17 -20.52
CA THR A 337 -16.65 -3.65 -19.92
C THR A 337 -15.44 -4.15 -20.69
N GLU A 338 -15.26 -5.46 -20.86
CA GLU A 338 -14.12 -6.01 -21.63
C GLU A 338 -14.11 -5.57 -23.10
N TYR A 339 -15.26 -5.20 -23.69
CA TYR A 339 -15.29 -4.62 -25.03
C TYR A 339 -14.64 -3.22 -25.10
N CYS A 340 -14.67 -2.41 -24.04
CA CYS A 340 -14.19 -1.02 -24.07
C CYS A 340 -13.01 -0.71 -23.13
N GLN A 341 -12.71 -1.59 -22.18
CA GLN A 341 -11.61 -1.47 -21.22
C GLN A 341 -10.24 -1.50 -21.93
N GLY A 342 -9.29 -0.72 -21.42
CA GLY A 342 -8.08 -0.36 -22.15
C GLY A 342 -8.29 0.81 -23.11
N PRO A 343 -7.29 1.14 -23.94
CA PRO A 343 -7.34 2.32 -24.81
C PRO A 343 -8.19 2.08 -26.08
N CYS A 344 -9.46 1.69 -25.91
CA CYS A 344 -10.37 1.26 -26.98
C CYS A 344 -11.43 2.33 -27.30
N ARG A 345 -10.96 3.56 -27.61
CA ARG A 345 -11.79 4.77 -27.80
C ARG A 345 -13.01 4.57 -28.70
N ASP A 346 -12.83 3.89 -29.83
CA ASP A 346 -13.91 3.61 -30.78
C ASP A 346 -15.07 2.76 -30.18
N ASN A 347 -14.78 1.84 -29.26
CA ASN A 347 -15.81 1.03 -28.59
C ASN A 347 -16.49 1.81 -27.46
N GLN A 348 -15.74 2.64 -26.72
CA GLN A 348 -16.32 3.58 -25.76
C GLN A 348 -17.33 4.52 -26.47
N ASP A 349 -16.93 5.11 -27.60
CA ASP A 349 -17.78 5.99 -28.41
C ASP A 349 -19.00 5.25 -28.98
N ALA A 350 -18.83 4.00 -29.41
CA ALA A 350 -19.91 3.16 -29.93
C ALA A 350 -20.93 2.73 -28.86
N ILE A 351 -20.55 2.69 -27.58
CA ILE A 351 -21.47 2.48 -26.45
C ILE A 351 -22.19 3.78 -26.08
N VAL A 352 -21.43 4.88 -25.95
CA VAL A 352 -21.92 6.18 -25.46
C VAL A 352 -22.89 6.86 -26.44
N ASN A 353 -22.58 6.82 -27.73
CA ASN A 353 -23.31 7.55 -28.77
C ASN A 353 -24.35 6.70 -29.50
N HIS A 354 -24.68 5.52 -28.99
CA HIS A 354 -25.61 4.59 -29.63
C HIS A 354 -27.07 5.08 -29.62
N GLU A 355 -27.78 4.88 -30.73
CA GLU A 355 -29.16 5.36 -30.96
C GLU A 355 -30.20 4.88 -29.94
N SER A 356 -29.96 3.76 -29.26
CA SER A 356 -30.86 3.26 -28.20
C SER A 356 -30.72 3.99 -26.86
N ASN A 357 -29.71 4.85 -26.70
CA ASN A 357 -29.34 5.47 -25.42
C ASN A 357 -29.11 4.46 -24.28
N GLY A 358 -28.57 3.28 -24.57
CA GLY A 358 -28.37 2.21 -23.57
C GLY A 358 -27.49 2.61 -22.38
N ILE A 359 -26.65 3.65 -22.52
CA ILE A 359 -25.90 4.24 -21.40
C ILE A 359 -26.78 4.85 -20.32
N ASP A 360 -27.97 5.34 -20.67
CA ASP A 360 -28.96 5.90 -19.72
C ASP A 360 -29.42 4.82 -18.72
N ILE A 361 -29.43 3.55 -19.15
CA ILE A 361 -29.80 2.38 -18.33
C ILE A 361 -28.66 2.01 -17.36
N ILE A 362 -27.40 2.02 -17.83
CA ILE A 362 -26.23 1.76 -16.98
C ILE A 362 -26.18 2.81 -15.85
N ILE A 363 -26.41 4.08 -16.19
CA ILE A 363 -26.51 5.18 -15.22
C ILE A 363 -27.70 4.98 -14.28
N ALA A 364 -28.87 4.58 -14.78
CA ALA A 364 -30.05 4.35 -13.94
C ALA A 364 -29.91 3.12 -13.01
N ILE A 365 -29.15 2.08 -13.40
CA ILE A 365 -28.78 0.96 -12.53
C ILE A 365 -27.94 1.45 -11.33
N VAL A 366 -26.99 2.36 -11.56
CA VAL A 366 -26.20 2.98 -10.48
C VAL A 366 -27.08 3.88 -9.61
N LEU A 367 -27.90 4.76 -10.21
CA LEU A 367 -28.62 5.83 -9.50
C LEU A 367 -29.92 5.42 -8.79
N ASN A 368 -30.63 4.39 -9.25
CA ASN A 368 -31.98 4.06 -8.75
C ASN A 368 -31.97 2.89 -7.76
N ASP A 369 -33.02 2.83 -6.92
CA ASP A 369 -33.34 1.68 -6.09
C ASP A 369 -33.92 0.51 -6.90
N ILE A 370 -33.61 -0.71 -6.47
CA ILE A 370 -34.08 -1.97 -7.08
C ILE A 370 -34.94 -2.73 -6.05
N THR A 371 -36.03 -2.09 -5.61
CA THR A 371 -37.01 -2.61 -4.65
C THR A 371 -38.04 -3.48 -5.39
N PRO A 372 -37.74 -4.78 -5.57
CA PRO A 372 -37.80 -5.72 -4.44
C PRO A 372 -36.50 -6.49 -4.14
N LEU A 373 -35.52 -6.50 -5.03
CA LEU A 373 -34.25 -7.22 -4.83
C LEU A 373 -33.47 -6.68 -3.61
N ASN A 374 -33.50 -5.36 -3.42
CA ASN A 374 -32.94 -4.60 -2.29
C ASN A 374 -33.46 -5.05 -0.90
N GLN A 375 -34.60 -5.76 -0.84
CA GLN A 375 -35.18 -6.30 0.41
C GLN A 375 -34.90 -7.79 0.65
N LYS A 376 -34.38 -8.51 -0.36
CA LYS A 376 -34.18 -9.96 -0.30
C LYS A 376 -32.71 -10.35 -0.35
N ASN A 377 -31.99 -9.85 -1.35
CA ASN A 377 -30.60 -10.18 -1.66
C ASN A 377 -29.89 -8.86 -2.00
N TYR A 378 -29.48 -8.09 -0.98
CA TYR A 378 -28.82 -6.80 -1.18
C TYR A 378 -27.49 -6.95 -1.94
N ASP A 379 -26.79 -8.05 -1.75
CA ASP A 379 -25.48 -8.32 -2.35
C ASP A 379 -25.54 -8.39 -3.89
N LEU A 380 -26.65 -8.91 -4.45
CA LEU A 380 -26.89 -8.91 -5.90
C LEU A 380 -27.17 -7.48 -6.44
N VAL A 381 -27.68 -6.57 -5.61
CA VAL A 381 -27.82 -5.15 -5.95
C VAL A 381 -26.47 -4.44 -5.88
N LEU A 382 -25.61 -4.81 -4.92
CA LEU A 382 -24.23 -4.31 -4.83
C LEU A 382 -23.40 -4.75 -6.05
N GLU A 383 -23.37 -6.05 -6.37
CA GLU A 383 -22.66 -6.59 -7.53
C GLU A 383 -23.09 -5.91 -8.84
N LEU A 384 -24.40 -5.72 -9.02
CA LEU A 384 -24.96 -5.05 -10.19
C LEU A 384 -24.58 -3.56 -10.28
N LYS A 385 -24.56 -2.84 -9.14
CA LYS A 385 -24.08 -1.45 -9.10
C LYS A 385 -22.57 -1.35 -9.30
N ASP A 386 -21.79 -2.33 -8.81
CA ASP A 386 -20.35 -2.40 -9.00
C ASP A 386 -20.00 -2.57 -10.48
N ASN A 387 -20.52 -3.61 -11.12
CA ASN A 387 -20.32 -3.92 -12.53
C ASN A 387 -20.76 -2.74 -13.44
N ALA A 388 -21.87 -2.08 -13.12
CA ALA A 388 -22.31 -0.87 -13.83
C ALA A 388 -21.39 0.34 -13.59
N SER A 389 -20.82 0.51 -12.39
CA SER A 389 -19.86 1.58 -12.11
C SER A 389 -18.50 1.35 -12.80
N LYS A 390 -18.01 0.09 -12.81
CA LYS A 390 -16.82 -0.35 -13.55
C LYS A 390 -16.96 -0.07 -15.05
N LEU A 391 -18.11 -0.38 -15.64
CA LEU A 391 -18.41 -0.07 -17.05
C LEU A 391 -18.40 1.45 -17.34
N LEU A 392 -18.95 2.29 -16.45
CA LEU A 392 -18.89 3.76 -16.62
C LEU A 392 -17.48 4.33 -16.45
N LEU A 393 -16.61 3.69 -15.66
CA LEU A 393 -15.19 4.04 -15.54
C LEU A 393 -14.41 3.63 -16.81
N ALA A 394 -14.59 2.41 -17.31
CA ALA A 394 -13.97 1.92 -18.54
C ALA A 394 -14.36 2.76 -19.78
N VAL A 395 -15.59 3.31 -19.81
CA VAL A 395 -16.07 4.24 -20.84
C VAL A 395 -15.36 5.61 -20.84
N MET A 396 -14.67 5.98 -19.75
CA MET A 396 -13.88 7.21 -19.63
C MET A 396 -12.36 6.98 -19.59
N GLU A 397 -11.93 5.71 -19.64
CA GLU A 397 -10.53 5.30 -19.54
C GLU A 397 -9.69 5.80 -20.72
N SER A 398 -8.48 6.31 -20.45
CA SER A 398 -7.56 6.86 -21.46
C SER A 398 -8.14 7.96 -22.37
N ARG A 399 -9.07 8.79 -21.87
CA ARG A 399 -9.69 9.93 -22.57
C ARG A 399 -9.11 11.29 -22.19
N ASP A 400 -8.91 12.14 -23.20
CA ASP A 400 -8.47 13.54 -23.09
C ASP A 400 -9.59 14.55 -23.37
N ASP A 401 -10.70 14.12 -23.95
CA ASP A 401 -11.87 14.93 -24.32
C ASP A 401 -13.02 14.85 -23.31
N SER A 402 -13.90 15.86 -23.28
CA SER A 402 -15.04 15.90 -22.35
C SER A 402 -16.29 15.14 -22.81
N THR A 403 -16.30 14.55 -24.02
CA THR A 403 -17.58 14.18 -24.68
C THR A 403 -18.33 13.08 -23.95
N ASN A 404 -17.66 11.99 -23.55
CA ASN A 404 -18.25 10.89 -22.80
C ASN A 404 -18.71 11.35 -21.40
N ALA A 405 -17.86 12.10 -20.70
CA ALA A 405 -18.17 12.67 -19.38
C ALA A 405 -19.41 13.58 -19.45
N GLU A 406 -19.53 14.42 -20.48
CA GLU A 406 -20.71 15.25 -20.72
C GLU A 406 -21.96 14.42 -21.06
N ARG A 407 -21.85 13.37 -21.88
CA ARG A 407 -23.00 12.51 -22.23
C ARG A 407 -23.53 11.78 -21.00
N ILE A 408 -22.66 11.36 -20.08
CA ILE A 408 -23.00 10.78 -18.77
C ILE A 408 -23.66 11.84 -17.89
N LEU A 409 -23.00 12.98 -17.65
CA LEU A 409 -23.47 14.05 -16.75
C LEU A 409 -24.85 14.61 -17.13
N ARG A 410 -25.19 14.65 -18.42
CA ARG A 410 -26.51 15.11 -18.90
C ARG A 410 -27.68 14.24 -18.42
N ASN A 411 -27.43 12.99 -18.03
CA ASN A 411 -28.44 12.08 -17.50
C ASN A 411 -28.54 12.11 -15.96
N ILE A 412 -27.48 12.54 -15.26
CA ILE A 412 -27.42 12.51 -13.79
C ILE A 412 -28.06 13.80 -13.25
N VAL A 413 -29.38 13.76 -13.01
CA VAL A 413 -30.16 14.93 -12.59
C VAL A 413 -31.00 14.59 -11.35
N PRO A 414 -30.69 15.16 -10.16
CA PRO A 414 -29.62 16.12 -9.86
C PRO A 414 -28.24 15.44 -9.77
N VAL A 415 -27.17 16.20 -10.07
CA VAL A 415 -25.78 15.68 -10.01
C VAL A 415 -25.35 15.27 -8.59
N SER A 416 -26.08 15.71 -7.54
CA SER A 416 -25.85 15.24 -6.17
C SER A 416 -26.18 13.75 -5.99
N GLN A 417 -27.15 13.21 -6.74
CA GLN A 417 -27.68 11.85 -6.54
C GLN A 417 -26.59 10.78 -6.61
N LEU A 418 -25.57 10.99 -7.45
CA LEU A 418 -24.41 10.11 -7.56
C LEU A 418 -23.62 10.01 -6.25
N LEU A 419 -23.46 11.13 -5.53
CA LEU A 419 -22.85 11.15 -4.20
C LEU A 419 -23.80 10.64 -3.12
N ASP A 420 -25.09 10.96 -3.23
CA ASP A 420 -26.13 10.53 -2.28
C ASP A 420 -26.17 8.98 -2.20
N VAL A 421 -26.17 8.29 -3.35
CA VAL A 421 -26.08 6.82 -3.43
C VAL A 421 -24.77 6.28 -2.83
N GLY A 422 -23.62 6.91 -3.14
CA GLY A 422 -22.32 6.48 -2.58
C GLY A 422 -22.24 6.61 -1.04
N CYS A 423 -22.94 7.60 -0.46
CA CYS A 423 -23.06 7.77 0.99
C CYS A 423 -24.07 6.80 1.61
N GLU A 424 -25.17 6.51 0.91
CA GLU A 424 -26.20 5.56 1.36
C GLU A 424 -25.67 4.13 1.43
N ILE A 425 -24.88 3.72 0.42
CA ILE A 425 -24.21 2.41 0.40
C ILE A 425 -23.18 2.32 1.54
N TYR A 426 -22.38 3.36 1.80
CA TYR A 426 -21.47 3.41 2.97
C TYR A 426 -22.22 3.21 4.29
N ALA A 427 -23.35 3.91 4.45
CA ALA A 427 -24.17 3.83 5.66
C ALA A 427 -24.76 2.43 5.86
N ARG A 428 -25.24 1.75 4.80
CA ARG A 428 -25.70 0.35 4.86
C ARG A 428 -24.56 -0.62 5.20
N GLY A 429 -23.43 -0.54 4.49
CA GLY A 429 -22.28 -1.42 4.74
C GLY A 429 -21.72 -1.29 6.15
N LYS A 430 -21.68 -0.08 6.70
CA LYS A 430 -21.28 0.19 8.09
C LYS A 430 -22.29 -0.31 9.12
N GLN A 431 -23.58 -0.34 8.78
CA GLN A 431 -24.62 -0.92 9.65
C GLN A 431 -24.53 -2.45 9.68
N GLN A 432 -24.33 -3.10 8.53
CA GLN A 432 -24.15 -4.56 8.44
C GLN A 432 -22.96 -5.05 9.30
N GLU A 433 -21.80 -4.38 9.21
CA GLU A 433 -20.65 -4.70 10.06
C GLU A 433 -20.94 -4.64 11.57
N ILE A 434 -21.80 -3.71 12.01
CA ILE A 434 -22.15 -3.56 13.43
C ILE A 434 -23.09 -4.70 13.85
N GLU A 435 -24.03 -5.10 12.99
CA GLU A 435 -24.96 -6.19 13.24
C GLU A 435 -24.24 -7.55 13.29
N GLU A 436 -23.29 -7.80 12.38
CA GLU A 436 -22.44 -9.00 12.38
C GLU A 436 -21.57 -9.09 13.65
N LYS A 437 -20.90 -8.00 14.05
CA LYS A 437 -20.05 -7.97 15.25
C LYS A 437 -20.87 -8.18 16.52
N CYS A 438 -22.07 -7.59 16.61
CA CYS A 438 -23.01 -7.85 17.72
C CYS A 438 -23.55 -9.29 17.74
N ALA A 439 -23.71 -9.94 16.58
CA ALA A 439 -24.14 -11.35 16.52
C ALA A 439 -23.02 -12.30 17.01
N GLN A 440 -21.77 -12.03 16.62
CA GLN A 440 -20.60 -12.81 17.06
C GLN A 440 -20.39 -12.74 18.58
N GLU A 441 -20.65 -11.60 19.22
CA GLU A 441 -20.62 -11.50 20.69
C GLU A 441 -21.61 -12.46 21.38
N THR A 442 -22.74 -12.81 20.75
CA THR A 442 -23.77 -13.69 21.35
C THR A 442 -23.55 -15.20 21.21
N GLU A 443 -22.65 -15.69 20.35
CA GLU A 443 -22.37 -17.13 20.18
C GLU A 443 -21.00 -17.57 20.75
N SER A 444 -20.34 -16.70 21.54
CA SER A 444 -18.95 -16.88 21.99
C SER A 444 -18.74 -17.80 23.21
N ASP A 445 -19.26 -19.03 23.17
CA ASP A 445 -18.85 -20.14 24.07
C ASP A 445 -18.70 -21.45 23.23
N GLU A 446 -17.52 -22.08 23.29
CA GLU A 446 -17.07 -23.23 22.47
C GLU A 446 -16.89 -23.02 20.94
N LEU A 447 -15.79 -22.33 20.53
CA LEU A 447 -14.68 -22.94 19.75
C LEU A 447 -13.64 -21.90 19.28
N VAL A 448 -12.41 -21.98 19.79
CA VAL A 448 -11.26 -21.22 19.24
C VAL A 448 -10.56 -22.08 18.19
N HIS A 449 -10.79 -21.80 16.91
CA HIS A 449 -9.90 -22.23 15.82
C HIS A 449 -9.98 -21.29 14.60
N ASP A 450 -8.79 -20.84 14.18
CA ASP A 450 -8.45 -20.41 12.82
C ASP A 450 -9.18 -19.17 12.25
N GLU A 451 -9.12 -18.04 12.97
CA GLU A 451 -9.53 -16.70 12.53
C GLU A 451 -8.72 -16.15 11.32
N GLU A 452 -7.63 -16.79 10.88
CA GLU A 452 -6.72 -16.29 9.83
C GLU A 452 -7.32 -16.19 8.41
N ALA A 453 -8.63 -16.44 8.23
CA ALA A 453 -9.28 -16.54 6.91
C ALA A 453 -10.23 -15.39 6.52
N ASN A 454 -10.94 -14.74 7.46
CA ASN A 454 -12.15 -13.97 7.12
C ASN A 454 -12.08 -12.44 7.28
N GLU A 455 -11.10 -11.88 8.03
CA GLU A 455 -10.88 -10.42 8.10
C GLU A 455 -10.20 -9.84 6.84
N GLY A 456 -10.02 -10.65 5.79
CA GLY A 456 -9.46 -10.24 4.50
C GLY A 456 -10.48 -9.77 3.47
N SER A 457 -11.78 -9.94 3.72
CA SER A 457 -12.83 -9.45 2.83
C SER A 457 -13.01 -7.95 3.01
N ASP A 458 -12.61 -7.14 2.01
CA ASP A 458 -13.05 -5.75 1.94
C ASP A 458 -14.60 -5.72 1.99
N ASN A 459 -15.17 -4.80 2.78
CA ASN A 459 -16.62 -4.64 2.89
C ASN A 459 -17.16 -4.28 1.50
N VAL A 460 -17.89 -5.20 0.86
CA VAL A 460 -18.30 -5.09 -0.55
C VAL A 460 -19.03 -3.78 -0.79
N ALA A 461 -19.94 -3.38 0.10
CA ALA A 461 -20.66 -2.11 0.00
C ALA A 461 -19.71 -0.90 0.00
N GLN A 462 -18.67 -0.89 0.86
CA GLN A 462 -17.67 0.18 0.84
C GLN A 462 -16.91 0.23 -0.48
N SER A 463 -16.55 -0.93 -1.06
CA SER A 463 -15.90 -1.01 -2.38
C SER A 463 -16.79 -0.42 -3.50
N VAL A 464 -18.06 -0.84 -3.59
CA VAL A 464 -19.02 -0.33 -4.60
C VAL A 464 -19.23 1.18 -4.45
N GLY A 465 -19.40 1.65 -3.21
CA GLY A 465 -19.56 3.08 -2.93
C GLY A 465 -18.31 3.90 -3.22
N HIS A 466 -17.11 3.31 -3.08
CA HIS A 466 -15.84 3.94 -3.47
C HIS A 466 -15.69 4.01 -4.99
N ASN A 467 -16.08 2.97 -5.74
CA ASN A 467 -16.09 3.01 -7.21
C ASN A 467 -17.03 4.10 -7.73
N ILE A 468 -18.20 4.29 -7.10
CA ILE A 468 -19.13 5.41 -7.38
C ILE A 468 -18.50 6.77 -7.01
N TYR A 469 -17.74 6.87 -5.91
CA TYR A 469 -16.98 8.09 -5.56
C TYR A 469 -15.89 8.41 -6.59
N ILE A 470 -15.14 7.41 -7.09
CA ILE A 470 -14.10 7.60 -8.11
C ILE A 470 -14.73 8.07 -9.44
N LEU A 471 -15.87 7.48 -9.83
CA LEU A 471 -16.67 7.93 -10.97
C LEU A 471 -17.08 9.41 -10.82
N ALA A 472 -17.62 9.79 -9.65
CA ALA A 472 -17.95 11.19 -9.36
C ALA A 472 -16.71 12.12 -9.38
N TYR A 473 -15.58 11.66 -8.85
CA TYR A 473 -14.32 12.42 -8.81
C TYR A 473 -13.74 12.67 -10.20
N GLN A 474 -13.81 11.69 -11.10
CA GLN A 474 -13.41 11.84 -12.51
C GLN A 474 -14.36 12.80 -13.24
N LEU A 475 -15.69 12.62 -13.12
CA LEU A 475 -16.69 13.51 -13.73
C LEU A 475 -16.60 14.97 -13.22
N ALA A 476 -16.22 15.18 -11.96
CA ALA A 476 -16.03 16.51 -11.37
C ALA A 476 -14.95 17.36 -12.08
N ARG A 477 -13.99 16.73 -12.78
CA ARG A 477 -12.99 17.43 -13.61
C ARG A 477 -13.61 18.21 -14.76
N HIS A 478 -14.75 17.74 -15.26
CA HIS A 478 -15.51 18.33 -16.35
C HIS A 478 -16.75 19.12 -15.86
N ASN A 479 -17.15 18.96 -14.59
CA ASN A 479 -18.28 19.67 -13.99
C ASN A 479 -17.93 20.40 -12.68
N ARG A 480 -17.81 21.73 -12.79
CA ARG A 480 -17.53 22.66 -11.69
C ARG A 480 -18.59 22.68 -10.58
N GLU A 481 -19.85 22.36 -10.89
CA GLU A 481 -20.91 22.28 -9.86
C GLU A 481 -20.65 21.07 -8.95
N LEU A 482 -20.38 19.90 -9.54
CA LEU A 482 -20.00 18.69 -8.81
C LEU A 482 -18.68 18.88 -8.05
N GLU A 483 -17.68 19.51 -8.66
CA GLU A 483 -16.39 19.84 -8.03
C GLU A 483 -16.58 20.65 -6.72
N VAL A 484 -17.45 21.66 -6.74
CA VAL A 484 -17.75 22.50 -5.57
C VAL A 484 -18.60 21.74 -4.55
N LEU A 485 -19.59 20.96 -5.01
CA LEU A 485 -20.50 20.20 -4.15
C LEU A 485 -19.77 19.10 -3.38
N MET A 486 -18.87 18.35 -4.04
CA MET A 486 -17.97 17.39 -3.40
C MET A 486 -17.13 18.08 -2.32
N LYS A 487 -16.38 19.14 -2.70
CA LYS A 487 -15.50 19.89 -1.77
C LYS A 487 -16.23 20.46 -0.56
N HIS A 488 -17.51 20.84 -0.70
CA HIS A 488 -18.31 21.30 0.41
C HIS A 488 -18.79 20.15 1.32
N ARG A 489 -19.32 19.06 0.75
CA ARG A 489 -19.83 17.93 1.54
C ARG A 489 -18.73 17.11 2.22
N MET A 490 -17.55 16.97 1.61
CA MET A 490 -16.41 16.23 2.18
C MET A 490 -15.94 16.73 3.56
N LEU A 491 -16.34 17.93 3.98
CA LEU A 491 -16.08 18.48 5.32
C LEU A 491 -17.15 18.13 6.37
N ASN A 492 -18.35 17.71 5.93
CA ASN A 492 -19.55 17.50 6.75
C ASN A 492 -20.04 16.04 6.75
N ASP A 493 -19.57 15.24 5.79
CA ASP A 493 -20.07 13.89 5.47
C ASP A 493 -18.98 12.85 5.72
N GLU A 494 -19.26 11.86 6.58
CA GLU A 494 -18.27 10.85 6.97
C GLU A 494 -17.84 9.98 5.78
N ALA A 495 -18.79 9.59 4.92
CA ALA A 495 -18.52 8.70 3.78
C ALA A 495 -17.60 9.38 2.76
N LEU A 496 -17.90 10.62 2.39
CA LEU A 496 -17.08 11.38 1.44
C LEU A 496 -15.70 11.74 2.00
N SER A 497 -15.58 11.88 3.33
CA SER A 497 -14.30 12.07 4.00
C SER A 497 -13.47 10.77 4.00
N TYR A 498 -14.10 9.62 4.25
CA TYR A 498 -13.51 8.29 4.15
C TYR A 498 -13.00 8.02 2.72
N TYR A 499 -13.87 8.07 1.71
CA TYR A 499 -13.46 7.82 0.32
C TYR A 499 -12.36 8.77 -0.14
N HIS A 500 -12.37 10.05 0.30
CA HIS A 500 -11.29 10.98 -0.03
C HIS A 500 -9.95 10.60 0.61
N LYS A 501 -9.93 10.19 1.89
CA LYS A 501 -8.70 9.72 2.57
C LYS A 501 -8.08 8.52 1.85
N HIS A 502 -8.93 7.65 1.30
CA HIS A 502 -8.52 6.40 0.65
C HIS A 502 -8.49 6.47 -0.88
N THR A 503 -8.61 7.65 -1.50
CA THR A 503 -8.43 7.83 -2.96
C THR A 503 -7.05 8.43 -3.24
N ALA A 504 -6.31 7.83 -4.17
CA ALA A 504 -5.03 8.34 -4.65
C ALA A 504 -5.07 8.64 -6.16
N GLU A 505 -4.17 9.54 -6.57
CA GLU A 505 -3.96 9.92 -7.97
C GLU A 505 -2.46 9.83 -8.32
N ILE A 506 -2.15 9.39 -9.54
CA ILE A 506 -0.81 9.45 -10.15
C ILE A 506 -0.90 9.87 -11.62
N GLU A 507 0.18 10.39 -12.19
CA GLU A 507 0.34 10.50 -13.65
C GLU A 507 1.23 9.36 -14.15
N ILE A 508 0.88 8.74 -15.27
CA ILE A 508 1.74 7.79 -15.98
C ILE A 508 2.02 8.24 -17.42
N ILE A 509 3.03 7.65 -18.04
CA ILE A 509 3.35 7.73 -19.46
C ILE A 509 2.93 6.42 -20.14
N ARG A 510 2.14 6.46 -21.22
CA ARG A 510 1.88 5.28 -22.09
C ARG A 510 2.91 5.21 -23.24
N HIS A 511 2.95 4.09 -23.97
CA HIS A 511 3.92 3.86 -25.06
C HIS A 511 3.94 4.95 -26.16
N ASP A 512 2.80 5.58 -26.45
CA ASP A 512 2.66 6.68 -27.42
C ASP A 512 3.24 8.02 -26.94
N ARG A 513 3.66 8.08 -25.66
CA ARG A 513 4.10 9.26 -24.91
C ARG A 513 2.98 10.24 -24.57
N SER A 514 1.72 9.83 -24.54
CA SER A 514 0.68 10.55 -23.79
C SER A 514 1.02 10.63 -22.29
N ILE A 515 0.31 11.48 -21.55
CA ILE A 515 0.31 11.50 -20.08
C ILE A 515 -1.12 11.20 -19.63
N GLU A 516 -1.29 10.23 -18.75
CA GLU A 516 -2.59 9.76 -18.29
C GLU A 516 -2.69 9.83 -16.76
N PRO A 517 -3.69 10.53 -16.19
CA PRO A 517 -3.92 10.57 -14.75
C PRO A 517 -4.80 9.40 -14.29
N ILE A 518 -4.24 8.47 -13.51
CA ILE A 518 -4.97 7.35 -12.91
C ILE A 518 -5.48 7.75 -11.53
N VAL A 519 -6.75 7.44 -11.23
CA VAL A 519 -7.37 7.60 -9.90
C VAL A 519 -7.81 6.23 -9.40
N PHE A 520 -7.39 5.83 -8.20
CA PHE A 520 -7.56 4.47 -7.70
C PHE A 520 -7.75 4.44 -6.16
N PRO A 521 -8.36 3.36 -5.60
CA PRO A 521 -8.48 3.19 -4.16
C PRO A 521 -7.14 2.73 -3.56
N VAL A 522 -6.75 3.32 -2.42
CA VAL A 522 -5.52 2.99 -1.68
C VAL A 522 -5.73 1.67 -0.92
N PRO A 523 -4.98 0.59 -1.23
CA PRO A 523 -5.13 -0.68 -0.53
C PRO A 523 -4.92 -0.55 0.97
N GLN A 524 -5.72 -1.25 1.79
CA GLN A 524 -5.62 -1.16 3.27
C GLN A 524 -4.20 -1.40 3.79
N LEU A 525 -3.46 -2.31 3.15
CA LEU A 525 -2.06 -2.66 3.46
C LEU A 525 -1.12 -1.42 3.50
N CYS A 526 -1.44 -0.36 2.78
CA CYS A 526 -0.67 0.89 2.74
C CYS A 526 -0.72 1.71 4.05
N GLU A 527 -1.76 1.56 4.88
CA GLU A 527 -1.85 2.19 6.20
C GLU A 527 -0.87 1.56 7.22
N PHE A 528 -0.29 0.40 6.89
CA PHE A 528 0.66 -0.29 7.76
C PHE A 528 2.08 0.27 7.66
N LEU A 529 2.40 1.12 6.67
CA LEU A 529 3.73 1.72 6.47
C LEU A 529 4.05 2.85 7.48
N THR A 530 5.17 2.69 8.19
CA THR A 530 5.61 3.59 9.26
C THR A 530 6.01 5.00 8.77
N VAL A 531 5.76 6.03 9.58
CA VAL A 531 6.17 7.42 9.28
C VAL A 531 7.69 7.56 9.29
N GLU A 532 8.39 6.83 10.16
CA GLU A 532 9.85 6.79 10.23
C GLU A 532 10.46 6.24 8.93
N LYS A 533 9.95 5.14 8.38
CA LYS A 533 10.40 4.61 7.07
C LYS A 533 10.10 5.61 5.95
N LYS A 534 8.92 6.24 5.93
CA LYS A 534 8.59 7.30 4.95
C LYS A 534 9.61 8.44 4.97
N GLN A 535 10.03 8.90 6.16
CA GLN A 535 11.06 9.94 6.30
C GLN A 535 12.47 9.43 5.91
N LYS A 536 12.87 8.22 6.35
CA LYS A 536 14.17 7.61 6.01
C LYS A 536 14.32 7.47 4.49
N VAL A 537 13.30 7.00 3.78
CA VAL A 537 13.30 6.87 2.31
C VAL A 537 13.37 8.24 1.61
N PHE A 538 12.52 9.20 1.99
CA PHE A 538 12.52 10.55 1.39
C PHE A 538 13.91 11.23 1.43
N LEU A 539 14.61 11.11 2.56
CA LEU A 539 15.92 11.72 2.78
C LEU A 539 17.07 10.93 2.15
N THR A 540 16.99 9.59 2.10
CA THR A 540 18.09 8.72 1.60
C THR A 540 18.01 8.35 0.13
N CYS A 541 16.92 8.68 -0.59
CA CYS A 541 16.88 8.39 -2.02
C CYS A 541 17.84 9.30 -2.83
N GLU A 542 18.66 8.70 -3.69
CA GLU A 542 19.60 9.41 -4.56
C GLU A 542 18.97 9.81 -5.90
N GLN A 543 19.60 10.73 -6.63
CA GLN A 543 19.17 11.13 -7.98
C GLN A 543 19.88 10.30 -9.05
N ASP A 544 19.14 9.92 -10.09
CA ASP A 544 19.69 9.36 -11.33
C ASP A 544 20.26 10.45 -12.27
N GLU A 545 20.85 10.02 -13.39
CA GLU A 545 21.43 10.91 -14.42
C GLU A 545 20.41 11.89 -15.04
N GLN A 546 19.10 11.65 -14.86
CA GLN A 546 18.01 12.52 -15.31
C GLN A 546 17.49 13.44 -14.19
N SER A 547 18.21 13.54 -13.05
CA SER A 547 17.83 14.32 -11.86
C SER A 547 16.56 13.87 -11.13
N SER A 548 16.03 12.68 -11.45
CA SER A 548 14.88 12.06 -10.77
C SER A 548 15.34 11.11 -9.65
N LYS A 549 14.52 10.91 -8.62
CA LYS A 549 14.79 9.91 -7.56
C LYS A 549 14.10 8.55 -7.79
N VAL A 550 13.37 8.40 -8.89
CA VAL A 550 12.50 7.25 -9.18
C VAL A 550 13.25 5.91 -9.20
N LYS A 551 14.47 5.85 -9.76
CA LYS A 551 15.18 4.57 -9.94
C LYS A 551 15.50 3.88 -8.60
N ASP A 552 16.21 4.58 -7.73
CA ASP A 552 16.58 4.07 -6.39
C ASP A 552 15.35 3.91 -5.47
N PHE A 553 14.31 4.73 -5.65
CA PHE A 553 13.02 4.54 -5.00
C PHE A 553 12.31 3.23 -5.41
N PHE A 554 12.37 2.87 -6.69
CA PHE A 554 11.83 1.60 -7.21
C PHE A 554 12.65 0.40 -6.73
N GLU A 555 13.98 0.49 -6.74
CA GLU A 555 14.86 -0.56 -6.19
C GLU A 555 14.61 -0.83 -4.69
N LYS A 556 14.14 0.18 -3.95
CA LYS A 556 13.72 0.08 -2.53
C LYS A 556 12.28 -0.40 -2.31
N PHE A 557 11.43 -0.49 -3.34
CA PHE A 557 10.02 -0.89 -3.19
C PHE A 557 9.81 -2.26 -2.51
N PRO A 558 10.53 -3.34 -2.86
CA PRO A 558 10.31 -4.66 -2.24
C PRO A 558 10.51 -4.67 -0.72
N GLU A 559 11.47 -3.89 -0.20
CA GLU A 559 11.66 -3.75 1.25
C GLU A 559 10.51 -3.02 1.94
N ILE A 560 9.88 -2.08 1.24
CA ILE A 560 8.75 -1.29 1.74
C ILE A 560 7.48 -2.16 1.76
N PHE A 561 7.27 -2.99 0.72
CA PHE A 561 6.14 -3.91 0.63
C PHE A 561 6.20 -5.01 1.70
N GLU A 562 7.36 -5.64 1.90
CA GLU A 562 7.54 -6.62 2.98
C GLU A 562 7.46 -5.98 4.39
N GLU A 563 7.89 -4.72 4.56
CA GLU A 563 7.65 -3.99 5.81
C GLU A 563 6.15 -3.81 6.07
N MET A 564 5.33 -3.45 5.07
CA MET A 564 3.87 -3.35 5.24
C MET A 564 3.24 -4.69 5.64
N LYS A 565 3.57 -5.78 4.94
CA LYS A 565 3.07 -7.13 5.25
C LYS A 565 3.44 -7.55 6.68
N TRP A 566 4.68 -7.29 7.08
CA TRP A 566 5.14 -7.55 8.43
C TRP A 566 4.44 -6.67 9.46
N GLN A 567 4.29 -5.36 9.21
CA GLN A 567 3.61 -4.42 10.09
C GLN A 567 2.10 -4.69 10.24
N ARG A 568 1.48 -5.35 9.24
CA ARG A 568 0.15 -5.96 9.36
C ARG A 568 0.18 -7.14 10.33
N LYS A 569 1.04 -8.14 10.10
CA LYS A 569 1.17 -9.33 10.97
C LYS A 569 1.55 -8.98 12.41
N LEU A 570 2.38 -7.97 12.62
CA LEU A 570 2.78 -7.47 13.95
C LEU A 570 1.58 -6.91 14.73
N ARG A 571 0.66 -6.19 14.07
CA ARG A 571 -0.52 -5.58 14.70
C ARG A 571 -1.53 -6.60 15.24
N HIS A 572 -1.59 -7.79 14.62
CA HIS A 572 -2.37 -8.94 15.12
C HIS A 572 -1.75 -9.57 16.39
N GLN A 573 -0.54 -9.15 16.79
CA GLN A 573 0.13 -9.60 18.02
C GLN A 573 0.26 -8.43 19.01
N PRO A 574 -0.81 -8.07 19.76
CA PRO A 574 -0.89 -6.81 20.50
C PRO A 574 0.21 -6.63 21.56
N THR A 575 0.67 -7.73 22.17
CA THR A 575 1.79 -7.70 23.13
C THR A 575 3.12 -7.34 22.45
N LEU A 576 3.45 -7.96 21.32
CA LEU A 576 4.67 -7.69 20.56
C LEU A 576 4.62 -6.30 19.93
N TYR A 577 3.47 -5.89 19.40
CA TYR A 577 3.24 -4.53 18.88
C TYR A 577 3.42 -3.46 19.97
N TRP A 578 2.95 -3.69 21.20
CA TRP A 578 3.15 -2.74 22.31
C TRP A 578 4.64 -2.53 22.64
N PHE A 579 5.44 -3.60 22.70
CA PHE A 579 6.88 -3.47 22.89
C PHE A 579 7.57 -2.82 21.68
N SER A 580 7.18 -3.19 20.45
CA SER A 580 7.76 -2.71 19.19
C SER A 580 7.52 -1.21 18.96
N SER A 581 6.29 -0.73 19.19
CA SER A 581 5.88 0.67 18.97
C SER A 581 6.61 1.68 19.88
N HIS A 582 7.17 1.22 21.00
CA HIS A 582 7.89 2.06 21.97
C HIS A 582 9.43 1.97 21.88
N MET A 583 9.97 1.53 20.73
CA MET A 583 11.41 1.32 20.50
C MET A 583 12.30 2.51 20.94
N SER A 584 11.89 3.73 20.65
CA SER A 584 12.60 4.97 21.03
C SER A 584 12.68 5.14 22.55
N LEU A 585 11.57 4.91 23.27
CA LEU A 585 11.51 4.99 24.74
C LEU A 585 12.43 3.95 25.41
N TRP A 586 12.49 2.72 24.90
CA TRP A 586 13.41 1.70 25.42
C TRP A 586 14.89 2.07 25.18
N SER A 587 15.20 2.70 24.04
CA SER A 587 16.53 3.25 23.72
C SER A 587 16.93 4.38 24.69
N ASP A 588 16.04 5.35 24.87
CA ASP A 588 16.22 6.49 25.77
C ASP A 588 16.45 6.04 27.22
N ILE A 589 15.65 5.09 27.72
CA ILE A 589 15.86 4.52 29.05
C ILE A 589 17.23 3.85 29.15
N SER A 590 17.66 3.10 28.12
CA SER A 590 18.96 2.42 28.11
C SER A 590 20.14 3.40 28.17
N PHE A 591 20.08 4.48 27.40
CA PHE A 591 21.11 5.53 27.42
C PHE A 591 21.15 6.27 28.77
N ASN A 592 19.99 6.63 29.32
CA ASN A 592 19.91 7.31 30.62
C ASN A 592 20.46 6.44 31.77
N PHE A 593 20.20 5.13 31.78
CA PHE A 593 20.81 4.21 32.74
C PHE A 593 22.33 4.09 32.54
N ALA A 594 22.83 4.00 31.30
CA ALA A 594 24.26 3.96 31.03
C ALA A 594 24.99 5.21 31.55
N VAL A 595 24.46 6.41 31.28
CA VAL A 595 25.00 7.67 31.81
C VAL A 595 24.99 7.68 33.35
N LEU A 596 23.87 7.29 33.97
CA LEU A 596 23.70 7.33 35.42
C LEU A 596 24.62 6.34 36.16
N ILE A 597 24.78 5.12 35.64
CA ILE A 597 25.71 4.12 36.20
C ILE A 597 27.15 4.64 36.13
N ASN A 598 27.57 5.21 34.99
CA ASN A 598 28.92 5.77 34.86
C ASN A 598 29.18 6.95 35.80
N ILE A 599 28.19 7.83 36.03
CA ILE A 599 28.31 8.91 37.02
C ILE A 599 28.50 8.34 38.43
N LEU A 600 27.75 7.31 38.82
CA LEU A 600 27.90 6.67 40.13
C LEU A 600 29.27 5.98 40.29
N VAL A 601 29.75 5.28 39.27
CA VAL A 601 31.10 4.70 39.26
C VAL A 601 32.16 5.79 39.40
N ALA A 602 32.07 6.87 38.61
CA ALA A 602 33.04 7.97 38.64
C ALA A 602 33.09 8.74 39.98
N VAL A 603 31.96 8.87 40.68
CA VAL A 603 31.88 9.60 41.97
C VAL A 603 32.37 8.77 43.15
N PHE A 604 32.15 7.45 43.14
CA PHE A 604 32.34 6.60 44.32
C PHE A 604 33.41 5.52 44.21
N TYR A 605 34.05 5.33 43.05
CA TYR A 605 35.18 4.40 42.90
C TYR A 605 36.45 4.95 43.59
N PRO A 606 37.28 4.12 44.25
CA PRO A 606 37.08 2.69 44.51
C PRO A 606 36.13 2.43 45.68
N PHE A 607 35.25 1.45 45.51
CA PHE A 607 34.11 1.16 46.41
C PHE A 607 34.49 0.62 47.80
N ASN A 608 35.79 0.41 48.06
CA ASN A 608 36.33 -0.15 49.31
C ASN A 608 36.20 0.80 50.52
N LYS A 609 35.76 2.05 50.30
CA LYS A 609 35.37 2.96 51.38
C LYS A 609 33.90 2.71 51.71
N GLY A 610 33.65 1.95 52.78
CA GLY A 610 32.32 1.88 53.39
C GLY A 610 31.78 3.29 53.63
N LEU A 611 30.62 3.59 53.06
CA LEU A 611 29.97 4.88 53.22
C LEU A 611 29.71 5.11 54.71
N LYS A 612 30.22 6.22 55.26
CA LYS A 612 29.95 6.59 56.65
C LYS A 612 28.44 6.69 56.86
N ASP A 613 27.97 6.25 58.02
CA ASP A 613 26.56 6.36 58.40
C ASP A 613 26.04 7.77 58.16
N LEU A 614 24.89 7.87 57.50
CA LEU A 614 24.22 9.16 57.30
C LEU A 614 23.90 9.79 58.65
N ASP A 615 24.22 11.08 58.81
CA ASP A 615 23.62 11.91 59.86
C ASP A 615 22.09 11.67 59.84
N PRO A 616 21.45 11.35 60.98
CA PRO A 616 20.00 11.17 61.05
C PRO A 616 19.19 12.29 60.39
N ARG A 617 19.71 13.53 60.37
CA ARG A 617 19.12 14.68 59.65
C ARG A 617 19.13 14.51 58.14
N ALA A 618 20.25 14.03 57.57
CA ALA A 618 20.37 13.73 56.15
C ALA A 618 19.52 12.51 55.74
N SER A 619 19.48 11.47 56.60
CA SER A 619 18.60 10.31 56.42
C SER A 619 17.12 10.71 56.41
N ALA A 620 16.70 11.56 57.36
CA ALA A 620 15.34 12.11 57.40
C ALA A 620 15.02 13.01 56.19
N ALA A 621 15.98 13.78 55.69
CA ALA A 621 15.81 14.62 54.50
C ALA A 621 15.65 13.80 53.20
N ILE A 622 16.36 12.67 53.06
CA ILE A 622 16.18 11.75 51.92
C ILE A 622 14.81 11.07 51.99
N TRP A 623 14.35 10.67 53.18
CA TRP A 623 13.01 10.13 53.37
C TRP A 623 11.90 11.16 53.08
N SER A 624 12.02 12.40 53.56
CA SER A 624 11.03 13.44 53.26
C SER A 624 11.02 13.81 51.78
N ALA A 625 12.18 13.86 51.12
CA ALA A 625 12.26 14.04 49.67
C ALA A 625 11.55 12.92 48.90
N LEU A 626 11.71 11.66 49.31
CA LEU A 626 10.99 10.51 48.73
C LEU A 626 9.47 10.63 48.90
N PHE A 627 8.98 10.94 50.10
CA PHE A 627 7.54 11.11 50.32
C PHE A 627 6.96 12.33 49.57
N ILE A 628 7.67 13.47 49.55
CA ILE A 628 7.24 14.67 48.83
C ILE A 628 7.19 14.41 47.32
N THR A 629 8.20 13.75 46.75
CA THR A 629 8.22 13.43 45.31
C THR A 629 7.18 12.36 44.93
N LEU A 630 6.95 11.36 45.78
CA LEU A 630 5.86 10.39 45.59
C LEU A 630 4.47 11.06 45.61
N ILE A 631 4.21 11.94 46.58
CA ILE A 631 2.96 12.72 46.65
C ILE A 631 2.83 13.63 45.42
N ALA A 632 3.92 14.26 44.97
CA ALA A 632 3.91 15.08 43.76
C ALA A 632 3.58 14.27 42.50
N ILE A 633 4.06 13.03 42.37
CA ILE A 633 3.72 12.12 41.26
C ILE A 633 2.22 11.76 41.31
N LEU A 634 1.68 11.43 42.49
CA LEU A 634 0.27 11.05 42.67
C LEU A 634 -0.70 12.22 42.41
N ILE A 635 -0.29 13.46 42.72
CA ILE A 635 -1.09 14.67 42.42
C ILE A 635 -0.97 15.06 40.94
N LYS A 636 0.23 14.98 40.35
CA LYS A 636 0.46 15.26 38.94
C LYS A 636 1.69 14.51 38.41
N PRO A 637 1.53 13.42 37.65
CA PRO A 637 2.66 12.72 37.05
C PRO A 637 3.37 13.64 36.06
N ASN A 638 4.61 13.99 36.39
CA ASN A 638 5.47 14.88 35.60
C ASN A 638 6.86 14.25 35.54
N VAL A 639 7.50 14.31 34.36
CA VAL A 639 8.87 13.81 34.13
C VAL A 639 9.86 14.34 35.16
N ALA A 640 9.72 15.60 35.59
CA ALA A 640 10.54 16.17 36.66
C ALA A 640 10.34 15.48 38.01
N SER A 641 9.08 15.26 38.43
CA SER A 641 8.75 14.56 39.68
C SER A 641 9.24 13.11 39.67
N MET A 642 9.04 12.41 38.54
CA MET A 642 9.53 11.04 38.33
C MET A 642 11.06 10.96 38.45
N ARG A 643 11.79 11.85 37.74
CA ARG A 643 13.27 11.89 37.81
C ARG A 643 13.78 12.19 39.22
N MET A 644 13.15 13.13 39.94
CA MET A 644 13.52 13.43 41.33
C MET A 644 13.26 12.26 42.28
N PHE A 645 12.14 11.54 42.12
CA PHE A 645 11.85 10.32 42.89
C PHE A 645 12.87 9.21 42.64
N PHE A 646 13.21 8.94 41.37
CA PHE A 646 14.25 7.96 41.01
C PHE A 646 15.63 8.32 41.59
N VAL A 647 16.05 9.59 41.49
CA VAL A 647 17.32 10.05 42.07
C VAL A 647 17.32 9.93 43.59
N ALA A 648 16.24 10.32 44.27
CA ALA A 648 16.10 10.17 45.71
C ALA A 648 16.08 8.70 46.16
N GLY A 649 15.47 7.80 45.37
CA GLY A 649 15.43 6.36 45.62
C GLY A 649 16.80 5.69 45.47
N ILE A 650 17.54 6.02 44.41
CA ILE A 650 18.91 5.53 44.18
C ILE A 650 19.84 6.05 45.30
N LEU A 651 19.76 7.35 45.63
CA LEU A 651 20.53 7.93 46.73
C LEU A 651 20.19 7.25 48.06
N ARG A 652 18.92 6.96 48.34
CA ARG A 652 18.50 6.20 49.52
C ARG A 652 19.10 4.80 49.54
N SER A 653 19.03 4.07 48.41
CA SER A 653 19.52 2.70 48.25
C SER A 653 21.01 2.59 48.55
N ILE A 654 21.81 3.50 47.97
CA ILE A 654 23.27 3.59 48.18
C ILE A 654 23.62 3.65 49.68
N TYR A 655 22.84 4.40 50.48
CA TYR A 655 23.04 4.52 51.93
C TYR A 655 22.23 3.52 52.80
N SER A 656 21.43 2.60 52.24
CA SER A 656 20.78 1.51 53.01
C SER A 656 21.37 0.13 52.74
N VAL A 657 21.71 -0.16 51.48
CA VAL A 657 22.17 -1.49 51.04
C VAL A 657 23.65 -1.46 50.63
N GLY A 658 24.22 -0.25 50.49
CA GLY A 658 25.54 -0.04 49.91
C GLY A 658 25.48 0.17 48.39
N LEU A 659 26.58 0.69 47.85
CA LEU A 659 26.69 1.03 46.44
C LEU A 659 26.74 -0.22 45.54
N GLY A 660 27.55 -1.23 45.88
CA GLY A 660 27.73 -2.44 45.06
C GLY A 660 26.42 -3.15 44.70
N PRO A 661 25.56 -3.51 45.69
CA PRO A 661 24.24 -4.08 45.42
C PRO A 661 23.31 -3.16 44.61
N THR A 662 23.43 -1.83 44.80
CA THR A 662 22.65 -0.86 44.03
C THR A 662 23.11 -0.80 42.56
N LEU A 663 24.42 -0.81 42.29
CA LEU A 663 24.99 -0.87 40.95
C LEU A 663 24.63 -2.18 40.25
N TRP A 664 24.72 -3.33 40.95
CA TRP A 664 24.31 -4.63 40.41
C TRP A 664 22.84 -4.64 40.00
N LEU A 665 21.94 -4.12 40.85
CA LEU A 665 20.51 -4.00 40.53
C LEU A 665 20.26 -3.11 39.30
N MET A 666 20.93 -1.95 39.22
CA MET A 666 20.82 -1.06 38.06
C MET A 666 21.40 -1.69 36.79
N GLY A 667 22.49 -2.45 36.89
CA GLY A 667 23.07 -3.21 35.79
C GLY A 667 22.16 -4.33 35.29
N ALA A 668 21.51 -5.06 36.19
CA ALA A 668 20.51 -6.08 35.84
C ALA A 668 19.28 -5.46 35.14
N ILE A 669 18.79 -4.32 35.63
CA ILE A 669 17.72 -3.54 34.97
C ILE A 669 18.16 -3.07 33.58
N GLN A 670 19.40 -2.60 33.42
CA GLN A 670 19.94 -2.17 32.13
C GLN A 670 20.06 -3.33 31.12
N VAL A 671 20.50 -4.52 31.55
CA VAL A 671 20.52 -5.73 30.71
C VAL A 671 19.10 -6.11 30.27
N LEU A 672 18.14 -6.13 31.20
CA LEU A 672 16.74 -6.44 30.89
C LEU A 672 16.13 -5.41 29.93
N ASN A 673 16.34 -4.12 30.18
CA ASN A 673 15.87 -3.04 29.32
C ASN A 673 16.45 -3.13 27.89
N LYS A 674 17.76 -3.43 27.77
CA LYS A 674 18.36 -3.61 26.43
C LYS A 674 17.88 -4.91 25.75
N GLY A 675 17.54 -5.95 26.51
CA GLY A 675 16.87 -7.14 25.98
C GLY A 675 15.49 -6.83 25.41
N VAL A 676 14.66 -6.06 26.14
CA VAL A 676 13.36 -5.58 25.64
C VAL A 676 13.52 -4.68 24.41
N PHE A 677 14.49 -3.76 24.42
CA PHE A 677 14.84 -2.96 23.24
C PHE A 677 15.24 -3.82 22.03
N LEU A 678 16.02 -4.89 22.23
CA LEU A 678 16.44 -5.76 21.14
C LEU A 678 15.24 -6.51 20.52
N VAL A 679 14.32 -7.02 21.34
CA VAL A 679 13.07 -7.65 20.86
C VAL A 679 12.17 -6.61 20.15
N SER A 680 12.10 -5.39 20.68
CA SER A 680 11.37 -4.26 20.08
C SER A 680 11.94 -3.88 18.70
N PHE A 681 13.25 -3.71 18.57
CA PHE A 681 13.96 -3.45 17.31
C PHE A 681 13.78 -4.59 16.29
N MET A 682 13.96 -5.84 16.73
CA MET A 682 13.76 -7.02 15.87
C MET A 682 12.32 -7.14 15.38
N GLY A 683 11.36 -6.77 16.24
CA GLY A 683 9.93 -6.71 15.97
C GLY A 683 9.53 -5.58 15.02
N ASN A 684 10.17 -4.41 15.07
CA ASN A 684 9.81 -3.29 14.18
C ASN A 684 10.35 -3.52 12.76
N ASN A 685 11.58 -4.03 12.65
CA ASN A 685 12.31 -4.23 11.39
C ASN A 685 12.02 -5.57 10.67
N GLY A 686 11.06 -6.38 11.15
CA GLY A 686 10.68 -7.64 10.52
C GLY A 686 11.75 -8.74 10.51
N THR A 687 12.83 -8.59 11.30
CA THR A 687 13.96 -9.55 11.30
C THR A 687 13.57 -10.97 11.71
N PHE A 688 12.41 -11.17 12.35
CA PHE A 688 11.87 -12.48 12.70
C PHE A 688 11.42 -13.33 11.49
N SER A 689 11.06 -12.73 10.35
CA SER A 689 10.75 -13.48 9.11
C SER A 689 11.99 -13.74 8.23
N LYS A 690 13.06 -12.97 8.43
CA LYS A 690 14.30 -13.00 7.63
C LYS A 690 15.23 -14.14 8.00
N SER A 691 16.13 -14.51 7.08
CA SER A 691 17.08 -15.60 7.31
C SER A 691 18.09 -15.25 8.41
N ARG A 692 18.55 -16.27 9.15
CA ARG A 692 19.60 -16.10 10.18
C ARG A 692 20.90 -15.52 9.61
N TYR A 693 21.18 -15.77 8.32
CA TYR A 693 22.34 -15.20 7.64
C TYR A 693 22.18 -13.69 7.38
N GLU A 694 21.04 -13.27 6.81
CA GLU A 694 20.70 -11.86 6.57
C GLU A 694 20.74 -11.04 7.87
N ASN A 695 20.17 -11.59 8.94
CA ASN A 695 20.19 -10.98 10.26
C ASN A 695 21.62 -10.80 10.80
N LEU A 696 22.54 -11.73 10.54
CA LEU A 696 23.94 -11.61 10.94
C LEU A 696 24.74 -10.61 10.07
N THR A 697 24.29 -10.35 8.83
CA THR A 697 24.88 -9.31 7.97
C THR A 697 24.40 -7.89 8.29
N ASN A 698 23.31 -7.73 9.06
CA ASN A 698 22.79 -6.42 9.42
C ASN A 698 23.63 -5.76 10.55
N PHE A 699 24.39 -4.72 10.19
CA PHE A 699 25.25 -3.97 11.11
C PHE A 699 24.48 -3.32 12.28
N GLU A 700 23.27 -2.79 12.07
CA GLU A 700 22.46 -2.19 13.13
C GLU A 700 22.10 -3.24 14.22
N LEU A 701 21.75 -4.46 13.80
CA LEU A 701 21.44 -5.56 14.72
C LEU A 701 22.70 -6.05 15.45
N VAL A 702 23.82 -6.23 14.73
CA VAL A 702 25.11 -6.64 15.32
C VAL A 702 25.61 -5.61 16.34
N TYR A 703 25.45 -4.31 16.07
CA TYR A 703 25.78 -3.24 17.00
C TYR A 703 24.96 -3.35 18.30
N HIS A 704 23.64 -3.56 18.20
CA HIS A 704 22.77 -3.68 19.37
C HIS A 704 22.97 -4.96 20.17
N VAL A 705 23.33 -6.08 19.52
CA VAL A 705 23.79 -7.30 20.21
C VAL A 705 25.13 -7.07 20.92
N GLY A 706 26.08 -6.39 20.29
CA GLY A 706 27.35 -6.00 20.90
C GLY A 706 27.17 -5.11 22.15
N TYR A 707 26.26 -4.14 22.09
CA TYR A 707 25.89 -3.31 23.24
C TYR A 707 25.30 -4.16 24.39
N LEU A 708 24.43 -5.13 24.08
CA LEU A 708 23.87 -6.04 25.10
C LEU A 708 24.97 -6.89 25.77
N LEU A 709 25.96 -7.37 25.01
CA LEU A 709 27.12 -8.09 25.56
C LEU A 709 27.96 -7.17 26.49
N LEU A 710 28.16 -5.91 26.12
CA LEU A 710 28.84 -4.93 26.98
C LEU A 710 28.08 -4.66 28.29
N CYS A 711 26.74 -4.60 28.26
CA CYS A 711 25.92 -4.53 29.48
C CYS A 711 26.13 -5.75 30.40
N VAL A 712 26.22 -6.95 29.82
CA VAL A 712 26.49 -8.20 30.57
C VAL A 712 27.91 -8.23 31.13
N PHE A 713 28.92 -7.79 30.39
CA PHE A 713 30.29 -7.68 30.90
C PHE A 713 30.43 -6.62 32.01
N GLY A 714 29.67 -5.52 31.94
CA GLY A 714 29.56 -4.55 33.04
C GLY A 714 28.97 -5.14 34.33
N LEU A 715 28.03 -6.09 34.20
CA LEU A 715 27.36 -6.73 35.33
C LEU A 715 28.14 -7.92 35.92
N CYS A 716 28.90 -8.65 35.08
CA CYS A 716 29.49 -9.94 35.43
C CYS A 716 31.03 -9.95 35.51
N LEU A 717 31.73 -8.95 34.95
CA LEU A 717 33.20 -8.90 34.92
C LEU A 717 33.77 -7.69 35.68
N HIS A 718 33.43 -6.46 35.27
CA HIS A 718 33.92 -5.23 35.90
C HIS A 718 33.10 -4.01 35.47
N GLU A 719 32.82 -3.08 36.39
CA GLU A 719 31.94 -1.94 36.15
C GLU A 719 32.49 -0.98 35.09
N PHE A 720 33.80 -1.00 34.81
CA PHE A 720 34.41 -0.19 33.75
C PHE A 720 33.90 -0.52 32.34
N PHE A 721 33.34 -1.70 32.08
CA PHE A 721 32.71 -1.98 30.78
C PHE A 721 31.50 -1.07 30.49
N TYR A 722 30.85 -0.51 31.54
CA TYR A 722 29.80 0.49 31.34
C TYR A 722 30.31 1.78 30.66
N SER A 723 31.60 2.11 30.75
CA SER A 723 32.16 3.31 30.10
C SER A 723 32.08 3.25 28.58
N LEU A 724 32.18 2.06 27.99
CA LEU A 724 32.05 1.85 26.55
C LEU A 724 30.60 2.08 26.06
N LEU A 725 29.60 1.92 26.92
CA LEU A 725 28.20 2.21 26.58
C LEU A 725 27.94 3.70 26.35
N LEU A 726 28.80 4.60 26.84
CA LEU A 726 28.67 6.04 26.59
C LEU A 726 28.93 6.41 25.12
N LEU A 727 29.63 5.57 24.37
CA LEU A 727 29.92 5.78 22.95
C LEU A 727 28.65 5.74 22.07
N ASP A 728 27.54 5.18 22.57
CA ASP A 728 26.21 5.21 21.93
C ASP A 728 25.66 6.64 21.74
N VAL A 729 26.23 7.65 22.39
CA VAL A 729 25.99 9.07 22.07
C VAL A 729 26.34 9.41 20.62
N VAL A 730 27.31 8.71 20.01
CA VAL A 730 27.70 8.87 18.59
C VAL A 730 26.63 8.33 17.66
N TYR A 731 25.91 7.29 18.05
CA TYR A 731 24.87 6.65 17.23
C TYR A 731 23.51 7.35 17.39
N ARG A 732 23.24 7.95 18.55
CA ARG A 732 21.97 8.62 18.86
C ARG A 732 21.91 10.11 18.46
N GLU A 733 23.01 10.72 18.01
CA GLU A 733 23.10 12.15 17.69
C GLU A 733 23.71 12.39 16.30
N ASP A 734 22.85 12.70 15.32
CA ASP A 734 23.24 12.94 13.92
C ASP A 734 24.36 13.97 13.78
N THR A 735 24.37 15.04 14.58
CA THR A 735 25.40 16.07 14.47
C THR A 735 26.79 15.55 14.83
N LEU A 736 26.89 14.65 15.81
CA LEU A 736 28.14 14.01 16.24
C LEU A 736 28.57 12.91 15.25
N TRP A 737 27.62 12.16 14.69
CA TRP A 737 27.91 11.21 13.60
C TRP A 737 28.53 11.92 12.39
N ASN A 738 27.96 13.05 11.96
CA ASN A 738 28.49 13.84 10.84
C ASN A 738 29.90 14.41 11.12
N VAL A 739 30.21 14.77 12.37
CA VAL A 739 31.58 15.17 12.77
C VAL A 739 32.57 14.01 12.67
N ILE A 740 32.17 12.78 13.00
CA ILE A 740 33.03 11.59 12.84
C ILE A 740 33.20 11.23 11.36
N GLN A 741 32.17 11.41 10.53
CA GLN A 741 32.25 11.15 9.09
C GLN A 741 33.26 12.05 8.36
N CYS A 742 33.55 13.27 8.83
CA CYS A 742 34.60 14.11 8.20
C CYS A 742 36.02 13.54 8.36
N VAL A 743 36.25 12.68 9.36
CA VAL A 743 37.51 11.95 9.52
C VAL A 743 37.44 10.59 8.83
N VAL A 744 36.30 9.89 8.91
CA VAL A 744 36.15 8.52 8.41
C VAL A 744 36.06 8.43 6.87
N ARG A 745 35.23 9.27 6.22
CA ARG A 745 34.97 9.18 4.75
C ARG A 745 36.26 9.28 3.94
N ASN A 746 37.14 10.20 4.32
CA ASN A 746 38.44 10.43 3.69
C ASN A 746 39.61 9.94 4.57
N ALA A 747 39.40 8.95 5.45
CA ALA A 747 40.43 8.44 6.36
C ALA A 747 41.73 8.04 5.65
N LYS A 748 41.67 7.61 4.39
CA LYS A 748 42.83 7.29 3.55
C LYS A 748 43.82 8.45 3.40
N SER A 749 43.36 9.69 3.23
CA SER A 749 44.26 10.85 3.12
C SER A 749 44.83 11.25 4.49
N VAL A 750 44.01 11.22 5.53
CA VAL A 750 44.44 11.48 6.94
C VAL A 750 45.52 10.48 7.36
N ILE A 751 45.31 9.18 7.13
CA ILE A 751 46.27 8.11 7.43
C ILE A 751 47.54 8.26 6.59
N LEU A 752 47.44 8.59 5.29
CA LEU A 752 48.61 8.81 4.45
C LEU A 752 49.47 9.99 4.94
N THR A 753 48.84 11.09 5.36
CA THR A 753 49.53 12.24 5.96
C THR A 753 50.17 11.87 7.31
N ALA A 754 49.50 11.06 8.15
CA ALA A 754 50.07 10.58 9.40
C ALA A 754 51.27 9.64 9.17
N VAL A 755 51.23 8.76 8.16
CA VAL A 755 52.37 7.93 7.74
C VAL A 755 53.52 8.79 7.22
N PHE A 756 53.24 9.83 6.42
CA PHE A 756 54.23 10.81 5.98
C PHE A 756 54.88 11.55 7.16
N ALA A 757 54.10 11.92 8.19
CA ALA A 757 54.62 12.49 9.43
C ALA A 757 55.59 11.56 10.15
N VAL A 758 55.23 10.28 10.29
CA VAL A 758 56.12 9.25 10.90
C VAL A 758 57.39 9.06 10.08
N ILE A 759 57.33 9.13 8.74
CA ILE A 759 58.51 9.07 7.87
C ILE A 759 59.43 10.29 8.08
N ILE A 760 58.89 11.51 8.19
CA ILE A 760 59.69 12.71 8.50
C ILE A 760 60.35 12.57 9.88
N ILE A 761 59.59 12.17 10.90
CA ILE A 761 60.09 12.00 12.27
C ILE A 761 61.17 10.92 12.34
N TYR A 762 61.05 9.84 11.56
CA TYR A 762 62.08 8.81 11.41
C TYR A 762 63.39 9.37 10.84
N LEU A 763 63.34 10.27 9.84
CA LEU A 763 64.53 10.93 9.30
C LEU A 763 65.19 11.86 10.34
N PHE A 764 64.40 12.64 11.09
CA PHE A 764 64.94 13.44 12.20
C PHE A 764 65.57 12.56 13.29
N ALA A 765 64.94 11.44 13.67
CA ALA A 765 65.47 10.51 14.65
C ALA A 765 66.79 9.84 14.22
N ILE A 766 66.98 9.56 12.92
CA ILE A 766 68.29 9.12 12.38
C ILE A 766 69.34 10.23 12.56
N CYS A 767 69.03 11.48 12.22
CA CYS A 767 69.95 12.60 12.41
C CYS A 767 70.30 12.83 13.89
N GLY A 768 69.32 12.74 14.79
CA GLY A 768 69.54 12.77 16.24
C GLY A 768 70.46 11.64 16.71
N TYR A 769 70.17 10.40 16.31
CA TYR A 769 70.98 9.21 16.66
C TYR A 769 72.42 9.25 16.13
N LEU A 770 72.66 9.85 14.96
CA LEU A 770 74.00 9.90 14.35
C LEU A 770 74.86 11.09 14.76
N PHE A 771 74.26 12.23 15.12
CA PHE A 771 75.00 13.49 15.34
C PHE A 771 74.77 14.14 16.71
N ILE A 772 73.71 13.77 17.44
CA ILE A 772 73.26 14.47 18.65
C ILE A 772 72.84 13.48 19.77
N GLN A 773 73.34 12.24 19.72
CA GLN A 773 72.90 11.14 20.59
C GLN A 773 73.02 11.48 22.09
N ASP A 774 74.08 12.20 22.46
CA ASP A 774 74.40 12.55 23.85
C ASP A 774 73.52 13.65 24.46
N ASP A 775 72.73 14.39 23.67
CA ASP A 775 71.77 15.38 24.20
C ASP A 775 70.39 14.76 24.52
N PHE A 776 70.13 13.50 24.17
CA PHE A 776 68.89 12.77 24.49
C PHE A 776 68.87 12.28 25.95
N LEU A 777 69.09 13.23 26.84
CA LEU A 777 69.07 13.09 28.29
C LEU A 777 67.67 13.47 28.79
N MET A 778 66.98 12.55 29.46
CA MET A 778 65.69 12.85 30.09
C MET A 778 65.75 12.67 31.60
N GLU A 779 65.20 13.62 32.34
CA GLU A 779 64.91 13.51 33.76
C GLU A 779 63.89 12.38 34.01
N VAL A 780 64.26 11.39 34.84
CA VAL A 780 63.40 10.25 35.18
C VAL A 780 63.30 10.07 36.69
N ASN A 781 62.10 10.23 37.22
CA ASN A 781 61.79 9.89 38.61
C ASN A 781 61.76 8.36 38.77
N SER A 782 62.88 7.77 39.19
CA SER A 782 62.97 6.34 39.45
C SER A 782 62.04 5.94 40.62
N LYS A 783 61.34 4.82 40.45
CA LYS A 783 60.44 4.31 41.50
C LYS A 783 61.30 3.65 42.58
N PRO A 784 61.16 4.02 43.87
CA PRO A 784 61.93 3.38 44.93
C PRO A 784 61.66 1.88 44.98
N LEU A 785 62.72 1.09 44.91
CA LEU A 785 62.67 -0.37 45.00
C LEU A 785 62.13 -0.78 46.37
N ALA A 786 60.87 -1.23 46.40
CA ALA A 786 60.25 -1.80 47.59
C ALA A 786 60.90 -3.16 47.89
N ILE A 787 61.94 -3.16 48.72
CA ILE A 787 62.57 -4.39 49.24
C ILE A 787 61.56 -5.07 50.18
N ALA A 788 60.80 -6.01 49.63
CA ALA A 788 59.88 -6.84 50.40
C ALA A 788 60.68 -7.85 51.23
N HIS A 789 60.66 -7.68 52.55
CA HIS A 789 61.06 -8.75 53.48
C HIS A 789 59.93 -9.79 53.55
N GLU A 790 59.99 -10.80 52.69
CA GLU A 790 59.14 -11.99 52.81
C GLU A 790 59.55 -12.83 54.03
N ASN A 791 58.69 -12.85 55.05
CA ASN A 791 58.81 -13.76 56.19
C ASN A 791 58.17 -15.11 55.84
N ASP A 792 58.78 -15.84 54.92
CA ASP A 792 58.23 -17.12 54.47
C ASP A 792 58.65 -18.26 55.41
N THR A 793 57.70 -18.74 56.21
CA THR A 793 57.92 -19.86 57.13
C THR A 793 57.81 -21.18 56.38
N ASN A 794 58.92 -21.89 56.10
CA ASN A 794 58.98 -23.36 56.16
C ASN A 794 60.39 -23.98 56.00
N PHE A 795 60.89 -24.53 57.11
CA PHE A 795 61.57 -25.83 57.23
C PHE A 795 62.56 -26.31 56.13
N SER A 796 63.86 -26.33 56.45
CA SER A 796 64.68 -27.56 56.43
C SER A 796 66.02 -27.39 57.16
N THR A 797 66.58 -28.50 57.66
CA THR A 797 67.73 -28.56 58.57
C THR A 797 69.06 -28.91 57.87
N THR A 798 70.16 -28.21 58.21
CA THR A 798 71.49 -28.84 58.42
C THR A 798 72.49 -27.95 59.20
N THR A 799 72.98 -28.48 60.34
CA THR A 799 74.39 -28.42 60.82
C THR A 799 75.14 -27.08 61.00
N ILE A 800 75.11 -26.52 62.23
CA ILE A 800 76.22 -26.40 63.22
C ILE A 800 77.67 -26.22 62.66
N PRO A 801 78.55 -25.31 63.20
CA PRO A 801 78.65 -24.94 64.63
C PRO A 801 78.83 -23.46 65.04
N SER A 802 78.29 -23.16 66.23
CA SER A 802 78.74 -22.23 67.30
C SER A 802 79.80 -21.13 67.05
N ILE A 803 79.53 -19.97 67.65
CA ILE A 803 80.22 -19.54 68.90
C ILE A 803 79.16 -18.97 69.87
N ILE A 804 79.31 -19.21 71.17
CA ILE A 804 78.46 -18.68 72.24
C ILE A 804 79.34 -17.94 73.24
N ASN A 805 78.92 -16.73 73.64
CA ASN A 805 79.07 -16.17 74.98
C ASN A 805 77.86 -15.24 75.19
N ASN A 806 76.85 -15.65 75.94
CA ASN A 806 76.79 -15.62 77.41
C ASN A 806 76.92 -14.20 77.99
N GLU A 807 75.78 -13.59 78.32
CA GLU A 807 75.43 -13.44 79.74
C GLU A 807 73.91 -13.47 79.96
N TYR A 808 73.47 -13.83 81.17
CA TYR A 808 72.09 -14.12 81.54
C TYR A 808 71.74 -13.37 82.83
N CYS A 809 70.65 -12.60 82.85
CA CYS A 809 69.82 -12.30 84.03
C CYS A 809 68.56 -11.55 83.55
N THR A 810 67.46 -12.24 83.22
CA THR A 810 66.36 -12.67 84.11
C THR A 810 65.44 -11.53 84.59
N LYS A 811 64.13 -11.81 84.51
CA LYS A 811 63.03 -10.93 84.96
C LYS A 811 63.07 -10.75 86.49
N ASP A 812 62.57 -9.61 86.98
CA ASP A 812 61.24 -9.59 87.60
C ASP A 812 60.70 -8.19 87.95
N ASN A 813 59.36 -8.11 88.02
CA ASN A 813 58.53 -7.14 88.75
C ASN A 813 58.53 -5.62 88.41
N CYS A 814 57.33 -5.21 87.96
CA CYS A 814 56.44 -4.23 88.62
C CYS A 814 56.15 -2.84 88.00
N THR A 815 54.86 -2.51 88.12
CA THR A 815 54.19 -1.19 88.17
C THR A 815 54.19 -0.28 86.94
N ASN A 816 52.97 0.06 86.52
CA ASN A 816 52.68 1.16 85.61
C ASN A 816 52.86 2.51 86.33
N ASP A 817 54.02 3.14 86.18
CA ASP A 817 54.10 4.60 86.15
C ASP A 817 55.39 5.07 85.43
N THR A 818 55.47 6.38 85.11
CA THR A 818 56.65 7.09 84.55
C THR A 818 57.00 6.99 83.05
N LEU A 819 56.19 6.37 82.17
CA LEU A 819 56.38 6.51 80.70
C LEU A 819 56.26 7.97 80.22
N ALA A 820 55.61 8.85 81.00
CA ALA A 820 55.48 10.28 80.73
C ALA A 820 56.78 11.12 80.90
N SER A 821 57.89 10.52 81.33
CA SER A 821 59.14 11.23 81.67
C SER A 821 60.21 11.19 80.56
N HIS A 822 60.26 10.14 79.74
CA HIS A 822 61.31 9.96 78.71
C HIS A 822 61.05 10.73 77.41
N ILE A 823 59.90 11.40 77.28
CA ILE A 823 59.57 12.26 76.13
C ILE A 823 60.23 13.66 76.23
N ARG A 824 60.89 14.00 77.35
CA ARG A 824 61.42 15.36 77.61
C ARG A 824 62.95 15.54 77.57
N HIS A 825 63.69 14.55 77.08
CA HIS A 825 65.16 14.64 76.93
C HIS A 825 65.68 14.37 75.50
N ALA A 826 64.79 14.42 74.50
CA ALA A 826 65.14 14.39 73.07
C ALA A 826 64.86 15.73 72.35
N SER A 827 64.79 16.84 73.10
CA SER A 827 64.60 18.20 72.58
C SER A 827 65.71 19.13 73.09
N GLN A 828 66.33 19.90 72.18
CA GLN A 828 67.42 20.86 72.43
C GLN A 828 68.83 20.27 72.65
N ALA A 829 69.30 19.52 71.65
CA ALA A 829 70.68 19.60 71.18
C ALA A 829 70.67 19.75 69.64
N SER A 830 71.66 20.45 69.09
CA SER A 830 71.85 20.81 67.66
C SER A 830 71.20 19.88 66.63
N ASN A 831 70.45 20.34 65.62
CA ASN A 831 70.54 21.60 64.86
C ASN A 831 71.88 21.81 64.12
N VAL A 832 72.50 20.69 63.69
CA VAL A 832 73.53 20.62 62.64
C VAL A 832 73.22 19.37 61.80
N LEU A 833 73.37 19.47 60.48
CA LEU A 833 73.20 18.41 59.48
C LEU A 833 71.83 17.69 59.50
N SER A 834 70.80 18.41 59.05
CA SER A 834 69.87 17.78 58.13
C SER A 834 70.67 17.43 56.88
N GLU A 835 71.08 16.17 56.74
CA GLU A 835 71.58 15.69 55.46
C GLU A 835 70.37 15.53 54.55
N GLU A 836 70.17 16.50 53.66
CA GLU A 836 69.27 16.34 52.54
C GLU A 836 69.82 15.18 51.70
N VAL A 837 69.21 14.01 51.85
CA VAL A 837 69.31 12.97 50.82
C VAL A 837 68.62 13.55 49.60
N ALA A 838 69.42 14.20 48.77
CA ALA A 838 69.01 14.58 47.43
C ALA A 838 68.49 13.31 46.76
N LEU A 839 67.24 13.35 46.32
CA LEU A 839 66.81 12.52 45.22
C LEU A 839 67.54 13.10 44.01
N ASP A 840 68.75 12.60 43.74
CA ASP A 840 69.47 12.90 42.51
C ASP A 840 68.51 12.57 41.36
N GLU A 841 68.19 13.57 40.55
CA GLU A 841 67.27 13.40 39.42
C GLU A 841 67.97 12.55 38.35
N GLU A 842 67.76 11.23 38.39
CA GLU A 842 68.46 10.28 37.52
C GLU A 842 68.14 10.56 36.05
N VAL A 843 69.17 10.97 35.30
CA VAL A 843 69.05 11.38 33.91
C VAL A 843 69.30 10.18 32.98
N GLU A 844 68.26 9.70 32.30
CA GLU A 844 68.31 8.51 31.45
C GLU A 844 68.59 8.86 29.96
N ARG A 845 69.54 8.14 29.35
CA ARG A 845 69.90 8.28 27.91
C ARG A 845 68.86 7.59 27.03
N SER A 846 67.96 8.38 26.44
CA SER A 846 66.76 7.90 25.73
C SER A 846 66.96 7.61 24.23
N CYS A 847 68.21 7.64 23.74
CA CYS A 847 68.58 7.45 22.33
C CYS A 847 69.72 6.41 22.14
N ASP A 848 69.96 5.52 23.10
CA ASP A 848 71.01 4.48 23.01
C ASP A 848 70.77 3.47 21.86
N THR A 849 69.52 3.33 21.40
CA THR A 849 69.19 2.61 20.17
C THR A 849 68.35 3.49 19.25
N LEU A 850 68.48 3.31 17.93
CA LEU A 850 67.69 4.05 16.94
C LEU A 850 66.18 3.89 17.18
N PHE A 851 65.71 2.70 17.60
CA PHE A 851 64.30 2.48 17.93
C PHE A 851 63.82 3.35 19.10
N MET A 852 64.56 3.36 20.21
CA MET A 852 64.23 4.24 21.35
C MET A 852 64.35 5.72 20.96
N CYS A 853 65.30 6.08 20.10
CA CYS A 853 65.42 7.45 19.60
C CYS A 853 64.23 7.88 18.72
N ILE A 854 63.68 6.97 17.89
CA ILE A 854 62.44 7.19 17.12
C ILE A 854 61.25 7.34 18.07
N VAL A 855 61.10 6.44 19.05
CA VAL A 855 59.99 6.48 20.03
C VAL A 855 60.04 7.76 20.87
N THR A 856 61.24 8.18 21.31
CA THR A 856 61.46 9.43 22.05
C THR A 856 61.14 10.64 21.18
N THR A 857 61.69 10.72 19.96
CA THR A 857 61.42 11.84 19.03
C THR A 857 59.93 11.93 18.64
N LEU A 858 59.25 10.80 18.48
CA LEU A 858 57.81 10.74 18.17
C LEU A 858 56.96 11.19 19.38
N ASN A 859 57.16 10.57 20.55
CA ASN A 859 56.32 10.79 21.74
C ASN A 859 56.59 12.17 22.38
N LYS A 860 57.86 12.53 22.58
CA LYS A 860 58.25 13.77 23.24
C LYS A 860 58.35 14.94 22.25
N GLY A 861 58.73 14.70 21.00
CA GLY A 861 58.84 15.75 19.98
C GLY A 861 57.49 16.24 19.47
N LEU A 862 56.47 15.38 19.30
CA LEU A 862 55.13 15.84 18.87
C LEU A 862 54.28 16.42 20.01
N ARG A 863 54.47 15.93 21.24
CA ARG A 863 53.56 16.25 22.36
C ARG A 863 53.95 17.52 23.13
N ASN A 864 55.18 17.99 22.97
CA ASN A 864 55.66 19.24 23.57
C ASN A 864 55.66 20.35 22.50
N GLY A 865 55.15 21.52 22.86
CA GLY A 865 54.70 22.54 21.90
C GLY A 865 55.81 23.19 21.05
N GLY A 866 57.05 23.29 21.56
CA GLY A 866 58.21 23.79 20.83
C GLY A 866 58.94 22.71 20.01
N GLY A 867 58.48 21.46 20.06
CA GLY A 867 59.11 20.32 19.38
C GLY A 867 60.12 19.57 20.25
N ILE A 868 61.05 18.84 19.62
CA ILE A 868 62.03 18.01 20.34
C ILE A 868 63.08 18.83 21.10
N GLY A 869 63.36 20.06 20.69
CA GLY A 869 64.35 20.95 21.32
C GLY A 869 64.01 21.32 22.77
N ASP A 870 62.72 21.29 23.16
CA ASP A 870 62.25 21.53 24.53
C ASP A 870 62.65 20.41 25.51
N VAL A 871 63.07 19.25 24.99
CA VAL A 871 63.25 17.99 25.74
C VAL A 871 64.72 17.56 25.82
N LEU A 872 65.50 17.95 24.81
CA LEU A 872 66.92 17.69 24.72
C LEU A 872 67.71 18.71 25.58
N ARG A 873 68.90 18.32 26.03
CA ARG A 873 69.80 19.24 26.76
C ARG A 873 70.00 20.56 26.01
N GLN A 874 69.96 21.68 26.73
CA GLN A 874 70.25 23.01 26.18
C GLN A 874 71.75 23.12 25.85
N PRO A 875 72.14 23.41 24.59
CA PRO A 875 73.55 23.47 24.20
C PRO A 875 74.19 24.83 24.56
N SER A 876 75.43 24.80 25.04
CA SER A 876 76.21 26.02 25.27
C SER A 876 76.67 26.65 23.95
N SER A 877 76.71 27.98 23.88
CA SER A 877 77.19 28.74 22.71
C SER A 877 78.68 28.57 22.39
N GLN A 878 79.42 27.83 23.21
CA GLN A 878 80.81 27.44 23.00
C GLN A 878 80.97 26.03 22.40
N GLU A 879 79.88 25.25 22.26
CA GLU A 879 79.92 23.90 21.71
C GLU A 879 80.01 23.92 20.18
N PRO A 880 80.86 23.07 19.55
CA PRO A 880 81.10 23.13 18.10
C PRO A 880 79.87 22.76 17.26
N LEU A 881 78.91 22.04 17.84
CA LEU A 881 77.65 21.65 17.20
C LEU A 881 76.49 22.62 17.48
N TYR A 882 76.69 23.69 18.26
CA TYR A 882 75.62 24.63 18.66
C TYR A 882 74.76 25.11 17.48
N PHE A 883 75.38 25.58 16.40
CA PHE A 883 74.66 26.04 15.21
C PHE A 883 73.91 24.91 14.49
N PHE A 884 74.47 23.71 14.42
CA PHE A 884 73.80 22.55 13.82
C PHE A 884 72.58 22.13 14.65
N ARG A 885 72.71 22.14 15.98
CA ARG A 885 71.62 21.83 16.92
C ARG A 885 70.48 22.84 16.84
N VAL A 886 70.77 24.14 16.81
CA VAL A 886 69.75 25.19 16.63
C VAL A 886 69.03 25.04 15.28
N ILE A 887 69.74 24.67 14.20
CA ILE A 887 69.12 24.39 12.90
C ILE A 887 68.24 23.13 12.96
N TYR A 888 68.70 22.06 13.63
CA TYR A 888 67.95 20.82 13.83
C TYR A 888 66.63 21.08 14.59
N ASP A 889 66.68 21.77 15.73
CA ASP A 889 65.51 22.07 16.56
C ASP A 889 64.51 22.97 15.79
N MET A 890 65.00 24.01 15.09
CA MET A 890 64.16 24.88 14.24
C MET A 890 63.53 24.13 13.06
N MET A 891 64.29 23.28 12.36
CA MET A 891 63.76 22.48 11.24
C MET A 891 62.74 21.44 11.72
N PHE A 892 62.95 20.84 12.89
CA PHE A 892 61.95 19.96 13.50
C PHE A 892 60.65 20.73 13.80
N PHE A 893 60.75 21.90 14.45
CA PHE A 893 59.59 22.74 14.76
C PHE A 893 58.83 23.16 13.50
N PHE A 894 59.50 23.73 12.48
CA PHE A 894 58.83 24.20 11.27
C PHE A 894 58.26 23.06 10.42
N ILE A 895 58.99 21.94 10.23
CA ILE A 895 58.55 20.88 9.32
C ILE A 895 57.56 19.93 10.01
N VAL A 896 57.83 19.50 11.24
CA VAL A 896 57.01 18.51 11.92
C VAL A 896 55.80 19.16 12.60
N ILE A 897 56.00 20.23 13.38
CA ILE A 897 54.92 20.87 14.14
C ILE A 897 54.13 21.85 13.27
N ILE A 898 54.78 22.83 12.64
CA ILE A 898 54.07 23.88 11.90
C ILE A 898 53.51 23.40 10.56
N ILE A 899 54.27 22.65 9.77
CA ILE A 899 53.77 22.14 8.47
C ILE A 899 52.94 20.87 8.68
N THR A 900 53.53 19.81 9.22
CA THR A 900 52.91 18.46 9.10
C THR A 900 51.66 18.29 9.97
N LEU A 901 51.66 18.78 11.22
CA LEU A 901 50.46 18.68 12.07
C LEU A 901 49.29 19.53 11.53
N ASN A 902 49.57 20.72 11.00
CA ASN A 902 48.54 21.56 10.39
C ASN A 902 48.07 21.03 9.03
N LEU A 903 48.87 20.24 8.31
CA LEU A 903 48.41 19.52 7.10
C LEU A 903 47.31 18.51 7.45
N ILE A 904 47.46 17.78 8.55
CA ILE A 904 46.44 16.85 9.05
C ILE A 904 45.14 17.60 9.39
N PHE A 905 45.24 18.74 10.11
CA PHE A 905 44.07 19.57 10.40
C PHE A 905 43.44 20.20 9.14
N GLY A 906 44.25 20.63 8.16
CA GLY A 906 43.77 21.17 6.88
C GLY A 906 42.90 20.18 6.13
N VAL A 907 43.37 18.94 5.95
CA VAL A 907 42.58 17.86 5.32
C VAL A 907 41.24 17.63 6.03
N ILE A 908 41.21 17.70 7.37
CA ILE A 908 39.96 17.52 8.14
C ILE A 908 39.01 18.72 7.96
N ILE A 909 39.54 19.94 7.83
CA ILE A 909 38.74 21.15 7.56
C ILE A 909 38.16 21.12 6.15
N ASP A 910 38.93 20.71 5.14
CA ASP A 910 38.47 20.58 3.76
C ASP A 910 37.35 19.51 3.66
N ASN A 911 37.55 18.33 4.27
CA ASN A 911 36.50 17.30 4.36
C ASN A 911 35.20 17.81 5.01
N PHE A 912 35.28 18.74 5.97
CA PHE A 912 34.12 19.33 6.64
C PHE A 912 33.43 20.38 5.76
N ALA A 913 34.17 21.11 4.93
CA ALA A 913 33.62 22.02 3.92
C ALA A 913 32.89 21.25 2.80
N ASP A 914 33.45 20.12 2.36
CA ASP A 914 32.83 19.23 1.37
C ASP A 914 31.50 18.66 1.88
N LEU A 915 31.49 18.02 3.06
CA LEU A 915 30.28 17.47 3.68
C LEU A 915 29.19 18.53 3.90
N ARG A 916 29.58 19.75 4.29
CA ARG A 916 28.64 20.87 4.41
C ARG A 916 28.05 21.27 3.07
N THR A 917 28.86 21.33 2.02
CA THR A 917 28.44 21.76 0.67
C THR A 917 27.52 20.72 0.04
N GLU A 918 27.85 19.43 0.17
CA GLU A 918 27.03 18.31 -0.26
C GLU A 918 25.68 18.27 0.48
N LYS A 919 25.68 18.43 1.82
CA LYS A 919 24.42 18.52 2.59
C LYS A 919 23.57 19.71 2.15
N GLN A 920 24.17 20.89 1.97
CA GLN A 920 23.44 22.08 1.51
C GLN A 920 22.85 21.88 0.11
N ARG A 921 23.58 21.25 -0.82
CA ARG A 921 23.09 20.89 -2.16
C ARG A 921 21.90 19.92 -2.07
N ASN A 922 22.00 18.90 -1.23
CA ASN A 922 20.93 17.91 -1.05
C ASN A 922 19.68 18.54 -0.40
N ASP A 923 19.85 19.43 0.59
CA ASP A 923 18.78 20.22 1.19
C ASP A 923 18.12 21.18 0.19
N GLU A 924 18.86 21.71 -0.79
CA GLU A 924 18.33 22.57 -1.85
C GLU A 924 17.48 21.75 -2.84
N ILE A 925 18.02 20.63 -3.34
CA ILE A 925 17.32 19.68 -4.24
C ILE A 925 15.99 19.23 -3.62
N LEU A 926 15.99 18.81 -2.34
CA LEU A 926 14.81 18.34 -1.63
C LEU A 926 13.69 19.39 -1.45
N ARG A 927 13.99 20.69 -1.64
CA ARG A 927 13.02 21.81 -1.52
C ARG A 927 12.60 22.40 -2.86
N ASN A 928 13.48 22.29 -3.86
CA ASN A 928 13.36 22.98 -5.14
C ASN A 928 13.10 22.06 -6.33
N THR A 929 13.25 20.74 -6.21
CA THR A 929 13.10 19.81 -7.34
C THR A 929 12.09 18.71 -7.00
N CYS A 930 11.19 18.38 -7.93
CA CYS A 930 10.16 17.35 -7.72
C CYS A 930 10.79 15.94 -7.70
N PHE A 931 10.44 15.13 -6.69
CA PHE A 931 11.00 13.79 -6.46
C PHE A 931 10.80 12.83 -7.65
N ILE A 932 9.62 12.89 -8.28
CA ILE A 932 9.26 12.00 -9.39
C ILE A 932 9.79 12.54 -10.71
N CYS A 933 9.30 13.68 -11.19
CA CYS A 933 9.62 14.16 -12.53
C CYS A 933 10.93 14.92 -12.69
N GLY A 934 11.63 15.28 -11.61
CA GLY A 934 12.86 16.07 -11.69
C GLY A 934 12.66 17.55 -12.07
N LEU A 935 11.42 18.03 -12.20
CA LEU A 935 11.14 19.43 -12.51
C LEU A 935 11.45 20.36 -11.33
N ASP A 936 12.11 21.48 -11.63
CA ASP A 936 12.38 22.56 -10.68
C ASP A 936 11.12 23.36 -10.33
N ARG A 937 11.05 23.83 -9.09
CA ARG A 937 10.02 24.73 -8.53
C ARG A 937 9.76 25.96 -9.39
N LYS A 938 10.83 26.48 -10.02
CA LYS A 938 10.81 27.62 -10.95
C LYS A 938 9.91 27.39 -12.17
N SER A 939 9.71 26.15 -12.61
CA SER A 939 8.85 25.81 -13.75
C SER A 939 7.35 26.02 -13.46
N PHE A 940 6.99 26.12 -12.18
CA PHE A 940 5.62 26.36 -11.70
C PHE A 940 5.37 27.84 -11.33
N ASP A 941 6.41 28.69 -11.32
CA ASP A 941 6.25 30.11 -11.05
C ASP A 941 5.41 30.78 -12.16
N ASN A 942 4.41 31.58 -11.76
CA ASN A 942 3.42 32.21 -12.64
C ASN A 942 2.45 31.24 -13.35
N LYS A 943 2.39 29.96 -12.96
CA LYS A 943 1.36 29.00 -13.43
C LYS A 943 0.15 28.94 -12.48
N HIS A 944 -0.93 28.29 -12.89
CA HIS A 944 -2.13 28.12 -12.06
C HIS A 944 -1.98 27.03 -10.97
N VAL A 945 -1.07 26.06 -11.16
CA VAL A 945 -0.78 25.00 -10.20
C VAL A 945 0.49 25.36 -9.45
N THR A 946 0.45 25.36 -8.11
CA THR A 946 1.66 25.63 -7.31
C THR A 946 2.54 24.37 -7.21
N PHE A 947 3.84 24.54 -7.01
CA PHE A 947 4.75 23.43 -6.74
C PHE A 947 4.33 22.59 -5.51
N GLU A 948 3.77 23.25 -4.49
CA GLU A 948 3.27 22.57 -3.28
C GLU A 948 2.02 21.72 -3.56
N ASP A 949 1.13 22.16 -4.46
CA ASP A 949 0.00 21.35 -4.93
C ASP A 949 0.47 20.18 -5.79
N HIS A 950 1.39 20.45 -6.72
CA HIS A 950 1.96 19.45 -7.63
C HIS A 950 2.58 18.26 -6.86
N ILE A 951 3.48 18.51 -5.89
CA ILE A 951 4.14 17.42 -5.13
C ILE A 951 3.22 16.70 -4.13
N ARG A 952 2.05 17.26 -3.78
CA ARG A 952 1.12 16.67 -2.79
C ARG A 952 -0.05 15.93 -3.43
N LYS A 953 -0.52 16.38 -4.59
CA LYS A 953 -1.70 15.84 -5.29
C LYS A 953 -1.31 15.00 -6.51
N VAL A 954 -0.42 15.53 -7.36
CA VAL A 954 -0.13 14.97 -8.69
C VAL A 954 1.07 14.03 -8.64
N HIS A 955 2.23 14.51 -8.16
CA HIS A 955 3.49 13.75 -8.08
C HIS A 955 3.84 13.38 -6.63
N ASN A 956 2.84 12.92 -5.87
CA ASN A 956 3.05 12.39 -4.53
C ASN A 956 3.67 10.99 -4.59
N MET A 957 4.94 10.85 -4.20
CA MET A 957 5.68 9.59 -4.29
C MET A 957 5.02 8.40 -3.58
N TRP A 958 4.23 8.65 -2.53
CA TRP A 958 3.54 7.58 -1.81
C TRP A 958 2.36 7.02 -2.60
N ASN A 959 1.72 7.81 -3.46
CA ASN A 959 0.66 7.33 -4.34
C ASN A 959 1.23 6.30 -5.34
N TYR A 960 2.42 6.52 -5.90
CA TYR A 960 3.08 5.53 -6.77
C TYR A 960 3.39 4.22 -6.02
N VAL A 961 3.79 4.29 -4.74
CA VAL A 961 3.96 3.09 -3.90
C VAL A 961 2.61 2.40 -3.66
N TYR A 962 1.54 3.16 -3.37
CA TYR A 962 0.21 2.58 -3.16
C TYR A 962 -0.34 1.91 -4.43
N PHE A 963 -0.03 2.45 -5.62
CA PHE A 963 -0.37 1.85 -6.90
C PHE A 963 0.42 0.56 -7.17
N MET A 964 1.73 0.57 -6.89
CA MET A 964 2.55 -0.65 -6.98
C MET A 964 2.12 -1.72 -5.97
N VAL A 965 1.62 -1.33 -4.78
CA VAL A 965 0.99 -2.26 -3.83
C VAL A 965 -0.35 -2.78 -4.35
N LEU A 966 -1.19 -1.94 -4.98
CA LEU A 966 -2.46 -2.37 -5.59
C LEU A 966 -2.23 -3.47 -6.62
N ILE A 967 -1.31 -3.24 -7.57
CA ILE A 967 -0.94 -4.22 -8.60
C ILE A 967 -0.45 -5.55 -7.96
N ASN A 968 0.33 -5.50 -6.87
CA ASN A 968 0.85 -6.68 -6.17
C ASN A 968 -0.16 -7.37 -5.21
N VAL A 969 -1.42 -6.91 -5.16
CA VAL A 969 -2.46 -7.44 -4.25
C VAL A 969 -3.76 -7.80 -5.00
N LYS A 970 -4.08 -7.07 -6.08
CA LYS A 970 -5.24 -7.31 -6.95
C LYS A 970 -4.95 -8.43 -7.96
N ASP A 971 -5.98 -9.19 -8.33
CA ASP A 971 -5.86 -10.25 -9.34
C ASP A 971 -5.58 -9.67 -10.75
N SER A 972 -4.73 -10.36 -11.51
CA SER A 972 -4.35 -9.98 -12.88
C SER A 972 -5.52 -9.91 -13.87
N THR A 973 -6.57 -10.69 -13.66
CA THR A 973 -7.78 -10.70 -14.50
C THR A 973 -8.70 -9.51 -14.25
N GLU A 974 -8.54 -8.81 -13.13
CA GLU A 974 -9.32 -7.59 -12.82
C GLU A 974 -8.60 -6.29 -13.17
N TYR A 975 -7.33 -6.34 -13.60
CA TYR A 975 -6.54 -5.13 -13.87
C TYR A 975 -7.22 -4.22 -14.90
N THR A 976 -7.23 -2.91 -14.65
CA THR A 976 -7.58 -1.91 -15.68
C THR A 976 -6.52 -1.85 -16.79
N GLY A 977 -6.79 -1.14 -17.88
CA GLY A 977 -5.86 -1.01 -19.00
C GLY A 977 -4.53 -0.36 -18.61
N PRO A 978 -4.53 0.77 -17.87
CA PRO A 978 -3.33 1.36 -17.29
C PRO A 978 -2.64 0.48 -16.24
N GLU A 979 -3.39 -0.25 -15.40
CA GLU A 979 -2.81 -1.20 -14.42
C GLU A 979 -2.05 -2.33 -15.13
N SER A 980 -2.66 -2.97 -16.13
CA SER A 980 -2.05 -4.05 -16.91
C SER A 980 -0.77 -3.60 -17.62
N TYR A 981 -0.83 -2.41 -18.22
CA TYR A 981 0.34 -1.78 -18.85
C TYR A 981 1.47 -1.51 -17.84
N VAL A 982 1.16 -1.01 -16.64
CA VAL A 982 2.18 -0.78 -15.61
C VAL A 982 2.70 -2.10 -15.01
N HIS A 983 1.86 -3.14 -14.89
CA HIS A 983 2.32 -4.49 -14.50
C HIS A 983 3.37 -5.03 -15.49
N GLU A 984 3.09 -5.02 -16.79
CA GLU A 984 4.05 -5.44 -17.83
C GLU A 984 5.36 -4.66 -17.73
N MET A 985 5.29 -3.34 -17.56
CA MET A 985 6.47 -2.48 -17.41
C MET A 985 7.27 -2.80 -16.14
N ILE A 986 6.61 -3.16 -15.03
CA ILE A 986 7.24 -3.59 -13.77
C ILE A 986 7.95 -4.94 -13.94
N GLU A 987 7.33 -5.93 -14.60
CA GLU A 987 7.96 -7.22 -14.89
C GLU A 987 9.20 -7.07 -15.80
N GLN A 988 9.09 -6.24 -16.84
CA GLN A 988 10.21 -5.89 -17.73
C GLN A 988 11.27 -5.01 -17.04
N ARG A 989 11.00 -4.52 -15.82
CA ARG A 989 11.81 -3.55 -15.06
C ARG A 989 12.07 -2.24 -15.82
N ASN A 990 11.15 -1.84 -16.68
CA ASN A 990 11.20 -0.55 -17.35
C ASN A 990 10.57 0.55 -16.47
N LEU A 991 11.25 1.70 -16.39
CA LEU A 991 10.82 2.87 -15.61
C LEU A 991 10.28 4.02 -16.49
N ASP A 992 10.19 3.83 -17.82
CA ASP A 992 9.69 4.84 -18.76
C ASP A 992 8.21 5.23 -18.53
N TRP A 993 7.45 4.43 -17.77
CA TRP A 993 6.06 4.74 -17.40
C TRP A 993 5.94 5.87 -16.36
N PHE A 994 7.01 6.20 -15.63
CA PHE A 994 7.03 7.35 -14.72
C PHE A 994 7.17 8.67 -15.49
N PRO A 995 6.47 9.75 -15.10
CA PRO A 995 6.65 11.05 -15.72
C PRO A 995 8.09 11.57 -15.50
N ARG A 996 8.84 11.78 -16.58
CA ARG A 996 10.21 12.34 -16.59
C ARG A 996 10.23 13.72 -17.25
N MET A 997 10.69 14.75 -16.53
CA MET A 997 10.81 16.14 -16.98
C MET A 997 9.54 16.78 -17.58
N ARG A 998 8.35 16.26 -17.26
CA ARG A 998 7.05 16.72 -17.74
C ARG A 998 5.90 16.40 -16.78
N THR A 999 4.75 17.03 -16.97
CA THR A 999 3.49 16.80 -16.22
C THR A 999 2.32 17.46 -16.94
N SER A 1000 1.12 16.88 -16.89
CA SER A 1000 -0.07 17.41 -17.60
C SER A 1000 -0.39 18.85 -17.19
N SER A 1001 -0.09 19.20 -15.93
CA SER A 1001 -0.31 20.53 -15.35
C SER A 1001 0.46 21.66 -16.05
N LEU A 1002 1.51 21.34 -16.82
CA LEU A 1002 2.25 22.30 -17.65
C LEU A 1002 1.84 22.17 -19.12
N ASP A 1003 1.76 20.95 -19.64
CA ASP A 1003 1.48 20.65 -21.04
C ASP A 1003 0.12 21.23 -21.48
N ILE A 1004 -0.94 21.09 -20.64
CA ILE A 1004 -2.28 21.68 -20.89
C ILE A 1004 -2.24 23.21 -21.04
N GLN A 1005 -1.28 23.91 -20.42
CA GLN A 1005 -1.11 25.35 -20.65
C GLN A 1005 -0.36 25.65 -21.94
N GLU A 1006 0.59 24.82 -22.37
CA GLU A 1006 1.26 25.02 -23.66
C GLU A 1006 0.29 24.76 -24.81
N ASP A 1007 -0.50 23.70 -24.74
CA ASP A 1007 -1.47 23.36 -25.78
C ASP A 1007 -2.62 24.37 -25.85
N LYS A 1008 -3.16 24.85 -24.72
CA LYS A 1008 -4.12 25.97 -24.75
C LYS A 1008 -3.56 27.25 -25.37
N ASN A 1009 -2.26 27.53 -25.19
CA ASN A 1009 -1.63 28.67 -25.88
C ASN A 1009 -1.47 28.43 -27.39
N LYS A 1010 -1.25 27.19 -27.84
CA LYS A 1010 -1.23 26.80 -29.26
C LYS A 1010 -2.64 26.88 -29.87
N GLU A 1011 -3.64 26.27 -29.24
CA GLU A 1011 -5.04 26.32 -29.66
C GLU A 1011 -5.57 27.74 -29.79
N ASP A 1012 -5.25 28.62 -28.82
CA ASP A 1012 -5.68 30.01 -28.84
C ASP A 1012 -4.95 30.83 -29.92
N GLN A 1013 -3.73 30.43 -30.31
CA GLN A 1013 -2.98 30.98 -31.45
C GLN A 1013 -3.56 30.48 -32.79
N ASP A 1014 -3.78 29.19 -32.94
CA ASP A 1014 -4.30 28.58 -34.16
C ASP A 1014 -5.76 28.98 -34.41
N SER A 1015 -6.56 29.14 -33.35
CA SER A 1015 -7.90 29.73 -33.42
C SER A 1015 -7.90 31.18 -33.91
N ARG A 1016 -6.84 31.95 -33.63
CA ARG A 1016 -6.67 33.32 -34.19
C ARG A 1016 -6.26 33.25 -35.66
N ILE A 1017 -5.36 32.34 -36.03
CA ILE A 1017 -4.95 32.11 -37.43
C ILE A 1017 -6.16 31.68 -38.28
N LEU A 1018 -6.97 30.75 -37.78
CA LEU A 1018 -8.18 30.27 -38.46
C LEU A 1018 -9.22 31.39 -38.63
N LYS A 1019 -9.41 32.25 -37.62
CA LYS A 1019 -10.27 33.45 -37.74
C LYS A 1019 -9.79 34.41 -38.83
N ILE A 1020 -8.49 34.67 -38.92
CA ILE A 1020 -7.90 35.51 -39.98
C ILE A 1020 -8.15 34.87 -41.37
N GLN A 1021 -7.92 33.56 -41.51
CA GLN A 1021 -8.19 32.84 -42.75
C GLN A 1021 -9.69 32.88 -43.14
N MET A 1022 -10.60 32.74 -42.18
CA MET A 1022 -12.04 32.88 -42.44
C MET A 1022 -12.44 34.31 -42.80
N GLU A 1023 -11.82 35.33 -42.22
CA GLU A 1023 -12.06 36.72 -42.64
C GLU A 1023 -11.59 36.97 -44.07
N ASP A 1024 -10.41 36.49 -44.46
CA ASP A 1024 -9.87 36.67 -45.80
C ASP A 1024 -10.64 35.85 -46.86
N ALA A 1025 -11.08 34.64 -46.51
CA ALA A 1025 -12.03 33.89 -47.33
C ALA A 1025 -13.36 34.66 -47.51
N ASN A 1026 -13.89 35.28 -46.45
CA ASN A 1026 -15.09 36.12 -46.54
C ASN A 1026 -14.87 37.40 -47.38
N LYS A 1027 -13.68 38.01 -47.35
CA LYS A 1027 -13.31 39.13 -48.22
C LYS A 1027 -13.26 38.68 -49.69
N ALA A 1028 -12.64 37.53 -49.97
CA ALA A 1028 -12.58 36.95 -51.31
C ALA A 1028 -13.98 36.59 -51.86
N ILE A 1029 -14.84 35.95 -51.06
CA ILE A 1029 -16.23 35.65 -51.42
C ILE A 1029 -17.03 36.93 -51.72
N LYS A 1030 -16.86 37.99 -50.93
CA LYS A 1030 -17.49 39.30 -51.19
C LYS A 1030 -16.99 39.93 -52.50
N SER A 1031 -15.69 39.88 -52.79
CA SER A 1031 -15.12 40.38 -54.05
C SER A 1031 -15.69 39.62 -55.25
N LEU A 1032 -15.67 38.28 -55.21
CA LEU A 1032 -16.20 37.42 -56.27
C LEU A 1032 -17.71 37.63 -56.46
N THR A 1033 -18.46 37.86 -55.38
CA THR A 1033 -19.90 38.19 -55.45
C THR A 1033 -20.15 39.54 -56.12
N MET A 1034 -19.30 40.54 -55.86
CA MET A 1034 -19.35 41.83 -56.57
C MET A 1034 -19.04 41.65 -58.06
N GLU A 1035 -17.96 40.97 -58.42
CA GLU A 1035 -17.57 40.68 -59.81
C GLU A 1035 -18.68 39.93 -60.57
N LEU A 1036 -19.30 38.92 -59.95
CA LEU A 1036 -20.45 38.20 -60.51
C LEU A 1036 -21.67 39.11 -60.72
N SER A 1037 -21.94 40.03 -59.78
CA SER A 1037 -23.05 40.99 -59.93
C SER A 1037 -22.79 42.01 -61.06
N GLU A 1038 -21.54 42.43 -61.24
CA GLU A 1038 -21.14 43.33 -62.33
C GLU A 1038 -21.15 42.61 -63.69
N LEU A 1039 -20.68 41.36 -63.76
CA LEU A 1039 -20.85 40.50 -64.94
C LEU A 1039 -22.32 40.28 -65.30
N GLN A 1040 -23.19 40.04 -64.32
CA GLN A 1040 -24.64 39.90 -64.55
C GLN A 1040 -25.25 41.21 -65.11
N LYS A 1041 -24.80 42.36 -64.62
CA LYS A 1041 -25.18 43.67 -65.15
C LYS A 1041 -24.68 43.88 -66.58
N LEU A 1042 -23.41 43.60 -66.87
CA LEU A 1042 -22.83 43.68 -68.21
C LEU A 1042 -23.52 42.73 -69.22
N VAL A 1043 -23.90 41.52 -68.80
CA VAL A 1043 -24.65 40.57 -69.63
C VAL A 1043 -26.08 41.06 -69.90
N THR A 1044 -26.74 41.70 -68.94
CA THR A 1044 -28.09 42.27 -69.15
C THR A 1044 -28.06 43.54 -69.99
N GLU A 1045 -27.07 44.42 -69.81
CA GLU A 1045 -26.83 45.57 -70.68
C GLU A 1045 -26.46 45.15 -72.12
N SER A 1046 -25.62 44.11 -72.28
CA SER A 1046 -25.29 43.52 -73.58
C SER A 1046 -26.52 42.92 -74.28
N ARG A 1047 -27.38 42.19 -73.55
CA ARG A 1047 -28.67 41.71 -74.06
C ARG A 1047 -29.58 42.86 -74.48
N ALA A 1048 -29.65 43.94 -73.70
CA ALA A 1048 -30.45 45.13 -74.03
C ALA A 1048 -29.93 45.84 -75.29
N GLN A 1049 -28.61 46.01 -75.45
CA GLN A 1049 -28.01 46.51 -76.69
C GLN A 1049 -28.31 45.60 -77.88
N LYS A 1050 -28.22 44.28 -77.72
CA LYS A 1050 -28.50 43.31 -78.78
C LYS A 1050 -29.99 43.33 -79.20
N HIS A 1051 -30.92 43.45 -78.26
CA HIS A 1051 -32.33 43.72 -78.57
C HIS A 1051 -32.53 45.04 -79.32
N ARG A 1052 -31.82 46.11 -78.93
CA ARG A 1052 -31.89 47.43 -79.58
C ARG A 1052 -31.34 47.41 -81.02
N MET A 1053 -30.28 46.64 -81.26
CA MET A 1053 -29.75 46.39 -82.61
C MET A 1053 -30.73 45.57 -83.47
N ASN A 1054 -31.32 44.50 -82.93
CA ASN A 1054 -32.34 43.71 -83.63
C ASN A 1054 -33.56 44.58 -84.00
N PHE A 1055 -33.96 45.52 -83.15
CA PHE A 1055 -35.07 46.46 -83.43
C PHE A 1055 -34.76 47.43 -84.58
N LEU A 1056 -33.49 47.77 -84.81
CA LEU A 1056 -33.03 48.61 -85.92
C LEU A 1056 -32.85 47.83 -87.23
N GLN A 1057 -32.93 46.50 -87.21
CA GLN A 1057 -32.73 45.64 -88.39
C GLN A 1057 -34.03 45.13 -89.02
N ASN A 1058 -35.22 45.54 -88.54
CA ASN A 1058 -36.50 44.92 -88.91
C ASN A 1058 -37.50 45.90 -89.59
N PRO A 1059 -37.36 46.18 -90.91
CA PRO A 1059 -38.27 47.06 -91.65
C PRO A 1059 -39.41 46.29 -92.35
N SER A 1060 -40.63 46.33 -91.81
CA SER A 1060 -41.82 45.81 -92.52
C SER A 1060 -43.12 46.53 -92.15
N LEU A 1061 -43.48 47.57 -92.92
CA LEU A 1061 -44.87 48.06 -92.97
C LEU A 1061 -45.68 47.21 -93.95
N PRO A 1062 -46.95 46.89 -93.63
CA PRO A 1062 -48.03 46.78 -94.59
C PRO A 1062 -48.70 48.15 -94.81
N ALA A 1063 -49.14 48.42 -96.04
CA ALA A 1063 -49.88 49.63 -96.41
C ALA A 1063 -51.41 49.46 -96.17
N PRO A 1064 -52.22 50.54 -96.18
CA PRO A 1064 -53.58 50.53 -95.63
C PRO A 1064 -54.68 50.11 -96.62
N LEU A 1065 -55.89 49.87 -96.11
CA LEU A 1065 -57.13 49.83 -96.91
C LEU A 1065 -58.34 50.29 -96.07
N ASN A 1066 -59.35 50.84 -96.76
CA ASN A 1066 -60.48 51.57 -96.17
C ASN A 1066 -61.59 50.65 -95.64
N THR A 1067 -62.29 51.10 -94.59
CA THR A 1067 -63.61 51.78 -94.72
C THR A 1067 -63.86 52.64 -93.49
#